data_AF-A0A2X2C7I4-F1
#
_entry.id   AF-A0A2X2C7I4-F1
#
_cell.length_a   1.000
_cell.length_b   1.000
_cell.length_c   1.000
_cell.angle_alpha   90.00
_cell.angle_beta   90.00
_cell.angle_gamma   90.00
#
_symmetry.space_group_name_H-M   'P 1'
#
loop_
_entity.id
_entity.type
_entity.pdbx_description
1 polymer ?
#
loop_
_entity_poly.entity_id
_entity_poly.type
_entity_poly.pdbx_seq_one_letter_code
_entity_poly.pdbx_strand_id
1 'polypeptide(L)'
;MSKILKDLEFTFTGKRYGTDGNDDIDAIGFGGIIYAGKGHDTITVGTFAVTAYTGDGHDFVRGGSAYLKIIDENGDLDVRGLNAWGEIEKSGHGDLKYVGASAAIKINHTGYEYGNINYSGAAIANIITRKGAISNINYQGAGGYNQIWHETNTGNMTFKGGGGYNKLVRTWFNSYQNSKGNINFEGLGGGNGIFSRVETGDIKFTGGGLENVLIREGKSGDIFMYGAGANNRLTRISRNTDTYKETSGNIYFSGGGGYNHIYSNIAQGNITFYGAGAYNEIIRTTQVHPHNDLLVEYTKAENIFLTSAYMLNLDLDKSINFLTSDNKQNFESGKPVEVKAIKSLREPNTYLFKTPGPGDTNLFISDYGRRDYTFNKVKIYNDPETGKLQYDSELWRITPDSGDIRNIRFDKKNFEDTYNLSVVNNCWNTLEKQEIIESPRFTKINADSHYQLSNLKVFQHINTEQIQRKSLETIKLGVAQELFKDDNSAECSGDINFTGGGAGNVIKSDVTQGDINFTGGGIANVIKHNSNYGNTNFTGGGAANIIVKKGQRGDLTFDGGGLANVLLHQSKEGRMNINATGATNVLIRIGDGEYKAHLTALGNVSIHKGQGDSHITMLGGLNTHTQIDSHQRDKALWRALGGLNVMTQVGAGTITSLLGGGGNVLTKMGEGDLSSIMLGGANIITHISNNKIKSNTYTITLGGLNILTKKGQGDILAIMGGGGNVLTHIGNGNIHGVMLGGANILTKVGNGDLSGIMLGIGNVLTHVGDGQTLGIMGAVGNIFTKVGNGTSMGAMLGGGNIFTHIGNGEAWALMGGLGNVYTKIGNGNTLALMIAKGNVFTHVG
;
A
#
# COMPACT_ATOMS: atom_id res chain seq x y z
N MET A 1 -23.35 50.43 54.50
CA MET A 1 -24.47 50.32 53.53
C MET A 1 -25.07 48.93 53.66
N SER A 2 -26.40 48.78 53.85
CA SER A 2 -27.02 47.46 54.06
C SER A 2 -26.93 46.60 52.79
N LYS A 3 -26.86 45.27 52.95
CA LYS A 3 -26.80 44.29 51.84
C LYS A 3 -27.89 44.55 50.77
N ILE A 4 -29.10 44.85 51.22
CA ILE A 4 -30.26 45.20 50.39
C ILE A 4 -29.99 46.43 49.52
N LEU A 5 -29.33 47.46 50.05
CA LEU A 5 -29.06 48.69 49.29
C LEU A 5 -28.02 48.45 48.17
N LYS A 6 -27.02 47.60 48.42
CA LYS A 6 -25.99 47.22 47.44
C LYS A 6 -26.56 46.36 46.29
N ASP A 7 -27.50 45.47 46.60
CA ASP A 7 -28.15 44.63 45.59
C ASP A 7 -29.14 45.45 44.73
N LEU A 8 -29.83 46.43 45.35
CA LEU A 8 -30.65 47.40 44.63
C LEU A 8 -29.77 48.29 43.73
N GLU A 9 -28.65 48.79 44.26
CA GLU A 9 -27.69 49.61 43.53
C GLU A 9 -27.15 48.88 42.30
N PHE A 10 -26.72 47.63 42.43
CA PHE A 10 -26.26 46.82 41.29
C PHE A 10 -27.37 46.61 40.24
N THR A 11 -28.61 46.44 40.67
CA THR A 11 -29.77 46.30 39.76
C THR A 11 -30.00 47.56 38.90
N PHE A 12 -29.65 48.75 39.41
CA PHE A 12 -29.83 50.03 38.70
C PHE A 12 -28.57 50.56 38.00
N THR A 13 -27.38 50.37 38.59
CA THR A 13 -26.11 50.91 38.09
C THR A 13 -25.38 49.94 37.17
N GLY A 14 -25.65 48.64 37.27
CA GLY A 14 -24.96 47.60 36.53
C GLY A 14 -23.47 47.48 36.83
N LYS A 15 -22.97 48.02 37.96
CA LYS A 15 -21.57 47.87 38.38
C LYS A 15 -21.44 47.52 39.86
N ARG A 16 -20.50 46.63 40.20
CA ARG A 16 -20.17 46.27 41.59
C ARG A 16 -18.66 46.20 41.78
N TYR A 17 -18.17 46.74 42.88
CA TYR A 17 -16.75 46.83 43.20
C TYR A 17 -16.47 46.18 44.57
N GLY A 18 -15.46 45.33 44.65
CA GLY A 18 -14.83 44.84 45.86
C GLY A 18 -13.62 45.69 46.25
N THR A 19 -12.72 45.11 47.03
CA THR A 19 -11.53 45.70 47.63
C THR A 19 -10.28 44.88 47.29
N ASP A 20 -9.11 45.31 47.74
CA ASP A 20 -7.86 44.54 47.59
C ASP A 20 -7.68 43.46 48.69
N GLY A 21 -8.77 43.04 49.35
CA GLY A 21 -8.78 41.96 50.34
C GLY A 21 -9.92 40.97 50.07
N ASN A 22 -10.00 39.90 50.85
CA ASN A 22 -10.97 38.82 50.60
C ASN A 22 -12.43 39.29 50.76
N ASP A 23 -13.17 39.32 49.65
CA ASP A 23 -14.54 39.82 49.59
C ASP A 23 -15.58 38.72 49.32
N ASP A 24 -16.80 38.92 49.83
CA ASP A 24 -17.99 38.13 49.48
C ASP A 24 -18.99 39.04 48.74
N ILE A 25 -19.13 38.81 47.43
CA ILE A 25 -19.81 39.69 46.48
C ILE A 25 -21.03 38.98 45.89
N ASP A 26 -22.22 39.33 46.39
CA ASP A 26 -23.49 38.89 45.80
C ASP A 26 -23.91 39.80 44.64
N ALA A 27 -24.13 39.27 43.44
CA ALA A 27 -24.62 40.01 42.28
C ALA A 27 -25.91 39.38 41.77
N ILE A 28 -27.05 39.86 42.27
CA ILE A 28 -28.40 39.37 41.92
C ILE A 28 -29.18 40.55 41.33
N GLY A 29 -29.67 40.44 40.09
CA GLY A 29 -30.30 41.56 39.37
C GLY A 29 -30.36 41.38 37.84
N PHE A 30 -30.62 42.44 37.07
CA PHE A 30 -30.72 42.33 35.60
C PHE A 30 -29.37 42.02 34.93
N GLY A 31 -28.28 42.68 35.31
CA GLY A 31 -26.97 42.43 34.72
C GLY A 31 -25.97 43.55 34.95
N GLY A 32 -24.68 43.30 34.71
CA GLY A 32 -23.64 44.30 34.98
C GLY A 32 -22.19 43.81 34.91
N ILE A 33 -21.28 44.61 35.45
CA ILE A 33 -19.84 44.29 35.56
C ILE A 33 -19.46 44.25 37.05
N ILE A 34 -18.75 43.21 37.46
CA ILE A 34 -18.19 43.04 38.82
C ILE A 34 -16.67 43.20 38.73
N TYR A 35 -16.08 43.97 39.63
CA TYR A 35 -14.65 44.07 39.84
C TYR A 35 -14.36 43.64 41.28
N ALA A 36 -13.80 42.45 41.49
CA ALA A 36 -13.55 41.91 42.83
C ALA A 36 -12.31 42.58 43.46
N GLY A 37 -11.18 42.60 42.75
CA GLY A 37 -9.99 43.34 43.16
C GLY A 37 -8.81 42.40 43.30
N LYS A 38 -8.12 42.45 44.44
CA LYS A 38 -7.09 41.46 44.83
C LYS A 38 -7.59 40.71 46.05
N GLY A 39 -7.15 39.48 46.26
CA GLY A 39 -7.52 38.71 47.46
C GLY A 39 -8.12 37.37 47.10
N HIS A 40 -8.80 36.73 48.04
CA HIS A 40 -9.52 35.47 47.80
C HIS A 40 -11.01 35.75 47.82
N ASP A 41 -11.57 35.98 46.64
CA ASP A 41 -12.91 36.52 46.52
C ASP A 41 -13.93 35.43 46.24
N THR A 42 -15.08 35.53 46.90
CA THR A 42 -16.26 34.70 46.61
C THR A 42 -17.32 35.55 45.92
N ILE A 43 -17.67 35.20 44.69
CA ILE A 43 -18.68 35.92 43.89
C ILE A 43 -19.90 35.02 43.71
N THR A 44 -21.08 35.46 44.15
CA THR A 44 -22.34 34.75 43.91
C THR A 44 -23.17 35.47 42.85
N VAL A 45 -23.47 34.82 41.73
CA VAL A 45 -24.16 35.40 40.57
C VAL A 45 -25.60 34.89 40.45
N GLY A 46 -26.55 35.79 40.22
CA GLY A 46 -27.94 35.49 39.90
C GLY A 46 -28.54 36.55 38.97
N THR A 47 -28.01 36.66 37.75
CA THR A 47 -28.36 37.74 36.81
C THR A 47 -28.78 37.25 35.43
N PHE A 48 -29.26 38.14 34.56
CA PHE A 48 -29.45 37.80 33.14
C PHE A 48 -28.12 37.84 32.37
N ALA A 49 -27.29 38.86 32.56
CA ALA A 49 -25.98 38.96 31.90
C ALA A 49 -24.93 39.65 32.79
N VAL A 50 -23.78 39.03 33.02
CA VAL A 50 -22.71 39.61 33.86
C VAL A 50 -21.32 39.30 33.35
N THR A 51 -20.39 40.25 33.55
CA THR A 51 -18.95 40.07 33.42
C THR A 51 -18.29 40.27 34.78
N ALA A 52 -17.54 39.30 35.29
CA ALA A 52 -16.81 39.38 36.55
C ALA A 52 -15.30 39.40 36.31
N TYR A 53 -14.63 40.43 36.80
CA TYR A 53 -13.18 40.52 36.91
C TYR A 53 -12.79 40.10 38.33
N THR A 54 -12.16 38.93 38.49
CA THR A 54 -11.78 38.38 39.79
C THR A 54 -10.43 38.93 40.26
N GLY A 55 -9.48 39.10 39.33
CA GLY A 55 -8.19 39.72 39.60
C GLY A 55 -7.14 38.72 40.10
N ASP A 56 -6.37 39.09 41.12
CA ASP A 56 -5.28 38.28 41.68
C ASP A 56 -5.73 37.56 42.96
N GLY A 57 -5.67 36.23 42.95
CA GLY A 57 -5.75 35.35 44.12
C GLY A 57 -6.62 34.10 43.89
N HIS A 58 -6.93 33.37 44.96
CA HIS A 58 -7.76 32.17 44.89
C HIS A 58 -9.24 32.53 44.92
N ASP A 59 -9.86 32.58 43.75
CA ASP A 59 -11.20 33.09 43.56
C ASP A 59 -12.23 31.98 43.35
N PHE A 60 -13.42 32.19 43.92
CA PHE A 60 -14.54 31.26 43.85
C PHE A 60 -15.80 31.95 43.30
N VAL A 61 -16.22 31.58 42.10
CA VAL A 61 -17.44 32.12 41.48
C VAL A 61 -18.53 31.06 41.47
N ARG A 62 -19.72 31.37 42.00
CA ARG A 62 -20.86 30.45 42.03
C ARG A 62 -22.17 31.08 41.59
N GLY A 63 -23.11 30.28 41.07
CA GLY A 63 -24.47 30.73 40.79
C GLY A 63 -24.92 30.53 39.34
N GLY A 64 -25.82 31.37 38.82
CA GLY A 64 -26.34 31.19 37.46
C GLY A 64 -26.73 32.46 36.73
N SER A 65 -26.61 32.42 35.40
CA SER A 65 -26.90 33.54 34.52
C SER A 65 -27.23 33.11 33.09
N ALA A 66 -27.98 33.91 32.33
CA ALA A 66 -28.12 33.64 30.89
C ALA A 66 -26.79 33.90 30.15
N TYR A 67 -26.03 34.92 30.54
CA TYR A 67 -24.67 35.17 30.06
C TYR A 67 -23.71 35.44 31.23
N LEU A 68 -22.65 34.65 31.35
CA LEU A 68 -21.64 34.78 32.39
C LEU A 68 -20.25 34.84 31.75
N LYS A 69 -19.56 35.99 31.87
CA LYS A 69 -18.14 36.11 31.53
C LYS A 69 -17.31 36.27 32.81
N ILE A 70 -16.23 35.52 32.95
CA ILE A 70 -15.28 35.63 34.07
C ILE A 70 -13.89 35.90 33.48
N ILE A 71 -13.19 36.88 34.02
CA ILE A 71 -11.83 37.26 33.64
C ILE A 71 -10.98 37.22 34.91
N ASP A 72 -9.93 36.40 34.88
CA ASP A 72 -9.10 36.06 36.03
C ASP A 72 -7.60 36.26 35.70
N GLU A 73 -6.86 36.88 36.62
CA GLU A 73 -5.47 37.27 36.39
C GLU A 73 -4.50 36.23 36.96
N ASN A 74 -4.45 35.98 38.27
CA ASN A 74 -3.58 34.95 38.86
C ASN A 74 -4.25 34.22 40.03
N GLY A 75 -3.70 33.07 40.42
CA GLY A 75 -4.20 32.23 41.52
C GLY A 75 -5.13 31.13 41.02
N ASP A 76 -5.80 30.41 41.91
CA ASP A 76 -6.70 29.33 41.48
C ASP A 76 -8.11 29.87 41.29
N LEU A 77 -8.79 29.48 40.22
CA LEU A 77 -10.16 29.87 39.95
C LEU A 77 -11.08 28.64 40.03
N ASP A 78 -12.03 28.62 40.97
CA ASP A 78 -13.09 27.60 41.06
C ASP A 78 -14.45 28.22 40.68
N VAL A 79 -15.00 27.80 39.54
CA VAL A 79 -16.28 28.28 39.02
C VAL A 79 -17.32 27.17 39.11
N ARG A 80 -18.44 27.44 39.79
CA ARG A 80 -19.55 26.49 39.93
C ARG A 80 -20.90 27.08 39.58
N GLY A 81 -21.50 26.67 38.47
CA GLY A 81 -22.74 27.32 38.06
C GLY A 81 -23.56 26.70 36.96
N LEU A 82 -24.74 27.29 36.78
CA LEU A 82 -25.69 26.98 35.72
C LEU A 82 -25.87 28.20 34.82
N ASN A 83 -25.45 28.12 33.56
CA ASN A 83 -25.46 29.29 32.68
C ASN A 83 -25.88 28.96 31.25
N ALA A 84 -26.68 29.80 30.58
CA ALA A 84 -27.00 29.51 29.18
C ALA A 84 -25.75 29.67 28.29
N TRP A 85 -25.05 30.80 28.42
CA TRP A 85 -23.77 31.06 27.77
C TRP A 85 -22.71 31.43 28.80
N GLY A 86 -21.56 30.77 28.76
CA GLY A 86 -20.44 31.02 29.68
C GLY A 86 -19.14 31.27 28.93
N GLU A 87 -18.36 32.23 29.41
CA GLU A 87 -17.00 32.49 28.96
C GLU A 87 -16.08 32.69 30.17
N ILE A 88 -14.98 31.95 30.24
CA ILE A 88 -13.98 32.07 31.31
C ILE A 88 -12.63 32.33 30.66
N GLU A 89 -11.96 33.41 31.04
CA GLU A 89 -10.65 33.81 30.54
C GLU A 89 -9.68 33.95 31.72
N LYS A 90 -8.69 33.06 31.81
CA LYS A 90 -7.63 33.10 32.83
C LYS A 90 -6.27 33.34 32.19
N SER A 91 -5.60 34.42 32.58
CA SER A 91 -4.39 34.89 31.89
C SER A 91 -3.06 34.50 32.55
N GLY A 92 -3.00 34.40 33.88
CA GLY A 92 -1.79 34.09 34.65
C GLY A 92 -1.81 32.71 35.31
N HIS A 93 -1.03 32.52 36.37
CA HIS A 93 -0.75 31.19 36.95
C HIS A 93 -1.90 30.65 37.79
N GLY A 94 -1.92 29.33 37.98
CA GLY A 94 -2.87 28.63 38.87
C GLY A 94 -3.91 27.80 38.12
N ASP A 95 -4.58 26.92 38.85
CA ASP A 95 -5.52 25.96 38.27
C ASP A 95 -6.89 26.59 38.03
N LEU A 96 -7.55 26.17 36.95
CA LEU A 96 -8.94 26.51 36.67
C LEU A 96 -9.81 25.28 36.84
N LYS A 97 -10.79 25.36 37.74
CA LYS A 97 -11.80 24.33 37.96
C LYS A 97 -13.17 24.87 37.55
N TYR A 98 -13.87 24.13 36.70
CA TYR A 98 -15.26 24.41 36.36
C TYR A 98 -16.14 23.22 36.74
N VAL A 99 -17.22 23.47 37.48
CA VAL A 99 -18.25 22.47 37.78
C VAL A 99 -19.63 23.02 37.45
N GLY A 100 -20.33 22.51 36.45
CA GLY A 100 -21.59 23.14 36.06
C GLY A 100 -22.34 22.53 34.88
N ALA A 101 -23.44 23.16 34.52
CA ALA A 101 -24.15 22.85 33.28
C ALA A 101 -24.48 24.11 32.49
N SER A 102 -24.36 24.02 31.17
CA SER A 102 -24.60 25.16 30.30
C SER A 102 -25.20 24.81 28.95
N ALA A 103 -25.73 25.79 28.20
CA ALA A 103 -26.00 25.55 26.79
C ALA A 103 -24.68 25.61 26.00
N ALA A 104 -23.87 26.65 26.22
CA ALA A 104 -22.52 26.76 25.71
C ALA A 104 -21.55 27.29 26.77
N ILE A 105 -20.34 26.73 26.82
CA ILE A 105 -19.26 27.20 27.68
C ILE A 105 -17.94 27.25 26.91
N LYS A 106 -17.27 28.40 27.01
CA LYS A 106 -15.94 28.64 26.48
C LYS A 106 -14.97 28.90 27.64
N ILE A 107 -13.90 28.13 27.73
CA ILE A 107 -12.87 28.27 28.77
C ILE A 107 -11.53 28.48 28.08
N ASN A 108 -10.88 29.60 28.34
CA ASN A 108 -9.57 29.95 27.84
C ASN A 108 -8.63 30.16 29.01
N HIS A 109 -7.54 29.41 29.06
CA HIS A 109 -6.49 29.60 30.05
C HIS A 109 -5.12 29.73 29.36
N THR A 110 -4.56 30.94 29.40
CA THR A 110 -3.32 31.32 28.69
C THR A 110 -2.12 31.54 29.63
N GLY A 111 -2.20 31.04 30.87
CA GLY A 111 -1.13 31.12 31.86
C GLY A 111 0.15 30.48 31.34
N TYR A 112 1.24 31.26 31.32
CA TYR A 112 2.47 30.90 30.60
C TYR A 112 3.22 29.72 31.22
N GLU A 113 3.41 29.65 32.54
CA GLU A 113 4.26 28.60 33.14
C GLU A 113 3.49 27.32 33.50
N TYR A 114 2.50 27.43 34.39
CA TYR A 114 1.75 26.29 34.91
C TYR A 114 0.29 26.65 35.24
N GLY A 115 -0.56 25.63 35.32
CA GLY A 115 -1.98 25.74 35.68
C GLY A 115 -2.80 24.72 34.90
N ASN A 116 -3.54 23.85 35.57
CA ASN A 116 -4.37 22.81 34.96
C ASN A 116 -5.78 23.33 34.66
N ILE A 117 -6.49 22.65 33.75
CA ILE A 117 -7.95 22.82 33.61
C ILE A 117 -8.62 21.54 34.08
N ASN A 118 -9.49 21.65 35.09
CA ASN A 118 -10.35 20.58 35.56
C ASN A 118 -11.81 20.93 35.26
N TYR A 119 -12.37 20.32 34.21
CA TYR A 119 -13.75 20.51 33.80
C TYR A 119 -14.62 19.35 34.27
N SER A 120 -15.72 19.66 34.95
CA SER A 120 -16.77 18.70 35.32
C SER A 120 -18.16 19.24 34.98
N GLY A 121 -18.77 18.81 33.88
CA GLY A 121 -20.04 19.43 33.50
C GLY A 121 -20.79 18.85 32.31
N ALA A 122 -21.95 19.44 32.03
CA ALA A 122 -22.79 19.07 30.90
C ALA A 122 -23.14 20.30 30.06
N ALA A 123 -22.81 20.31 28.77
CA ALA A 123 -23.19 21.41 27.88
C ALA A 123 -23.49 21.00 26.45
N ILE A 124 -24.36 21.73 25.74
CA ILE A 124 -24.56 21.46 24.30
C ILE A 124 -23.26 21.73 23.53
N ALA A 125 -22.51 22.78 23.87
CA ALA A 125 -21.20 23.08 23.30
C ALA A 125 -20.16 23.39 24.40
N ASN A 126 -19.06 22.64 24.40
CA ASN A 126 -17.90 22.86 25.25
C ASN A 126 -16.69 23.23 24.39
N ILE A 127 -16.11 24.42 24.58
CA ILE A 127 -14.89 24.87 23.92
C ILE A 127 -13.85 25.19 24.99
N ILE A 128 -12.80 24.38 25.10
CA ILE A 128 -11.78 24.51 26.16
C ILE A 128 -10.41 24.68 25.50
N THR A 129 -9.70 25.73 25.86
CA THR A 129 -8.37 26.06 25.34
C THR A 129 -7.40 26.27 26.49
N ARG A 130 -6.29 25.53 26.48
CA ARG A 130 -5.15 25.72 27.39
C ARG A 130 -3.88 26.02 26.60
N LYS A 131 -3.21 27.14 26.87
CA LYS A 131 -1.93 27.55 26.24
C LYS A 131 -0.86 27.90 27.27
N GLY A 132 0.28 27.20 27.30
CA GLY A 132 1.38 27.48 28.24
C GLY A 132 2.52 26.45 28.19
N ALA A 133 3.44 26.48 29.14
CA ALA A 133 4.59 25.56 29.16
C ALA A 133 4.18 24.18 29.70
N ILE A 134 3.52 24.12 30.87
CA ILE A 134 3.20 22.89 31.57
C ILE A 134 1.72 22.90 32.02
N SER A 135 0.94 21.91 31.61
CA SER A 135 -0.45 21.79 32.06
C SER A 135 -1.03 20.42 31.79
N ASN A 136 -2.01 20.01 32.58
CA ASN A 136 -2.94 18.95 32.20
C ASN A 136 -4.35 19.52 31.98
N ILE A 137 -5.09 18.89 31.08
CA ILE A 137 -6.54 19.06 31.00
C ILE A 137 -7.19 17.76 31.45
N ASN A 138 -8.08 17.85 32.45
CA ASN A 138 -8.95 16.77 32.87
C ASN A 138 -10.40 17.17 32.57
N TYR A 139 -10.98 16.56 31.54
CA TYR A 139 -12.37 16.73 31.17
C TYR A 139 -13.19 15.55 31.66
N GLN A 140 -14.25 15.83 32.42
CA GLN A 140 -15.27 14.87 32.79
C GLN A 140 -16.65 15.45 32.48
N GLY A 141 -17.38 14.92 31.51
CA GLY A 141 -18.64 15.56 31.16
C GLY A 141 -19.41 14.99 29.98
N ALA A 142 -20.51 15.63 29.65
CA ALA A 142 -21.31 15.30 28.49
C ALA A 142 -21.55 16.54 27.63
N GLY A 143 -21.59 16.39 26.31
CA GLY A 143 -22.03 17.49 25.48
C GLY A 143 -22.29 17.22 24.02
N GLY A 144 -23.11 18.06 23.37
CA GLY A 144 -23.40 17.91 21.93
C GLY A 144 -22.13 18.04 21.07
N TYR A 145 -21.31 19.03 21.35
CA TYR A 145 -20.05 19.32 20.68
C TYR A 145 -18.97 19.64 21.72
N ASN A 146 -17.90 18.86 21.75
CA ASN A 146 -16.77 19.05 22.66
C ASN A 146 -15.51 19.33 21.86
N GLN A 147 -14.95 20.53 21.98
CA GLN A 147 -13.68 20.92 21.37
C GLN A 147 -12.68 21.29 22.47
N ILE A 148 -11.58 20.54 22.53
CA ILE A 148 -10.52 20.75 23.52
C ILE A 148 -9.19 20.97 22.80
N TRP A 149 -8.59 22.13 23.02
CA TRP A 149 -7.30 22.53 22.49
C TRP A 149 -6.28 22.64 23.63
N HIS A 150 -5.28 21.76 23.62
CA HIS A 150 -4.21 21.73 24.63
C HIS A 150 -2.85 21.99 23.97
N GLU A 151 -2.43 23.24 24.06
CA GLU A 151 -1.22 23.78 23.46
C GLU A 151 -0.17 23.99 24.56
N THR A 152 0.54 22.92 24.90
CA THR A 152 1.58 22.94 25.95
C THR A 152 2.82 22.15 25.57
N ASN A 153 3.97 22.51 26.12
CA ASN A 153 5.19 21.74 25.89
C ASN A 153 5.14 20.42 26.66
N THR A 154 4.68 20.43 27.91
CA THR A 154 4.56 19.21 28.73
C THR A 154 3.18 19.08 29.35
N GLY A 155 2.61 17.88 29.24
CA GLY A 155 1.46 17.45 30.04
C GLY A 155 0.35 16.77 29.23
N ASN A 156 -0.57 16.13 29.96
CA ASN A 156 -1.50 15.16 29.44
C ASN A 156 -2.90 15.74 29.21
N MET A 157 -3.67 15.11 28.34
CA MET A 157 -5.08 15.39 28.15
C MET A 157 -5.89 14.14 28.50
N THR A 158 -6.74 14.23 29.50
CA THR A 158 -7.70 13.17 29.88
C THR A 158 -9.10 13.63 29.54
N PHE A 159 -9.84 12.78 28.81
CA PHE A 159 -11.25 13.00 28.51
C PHE A 159 -12.06 11.79 28.94
N LYS A 160 -13.07 12.04 29.76
CA LYS A 160 -14.04 11.05 30.21
C LYS A 160 -15.44 11.59 29.96
N GLY A 161 -16.15 11.06 28.98
CA GLY A 161 -17.42 11.69 28.63
C GLY A 161 -18.15 11.17 27.41
N GLY A 162 -19.30 11.78 27.14
CA GLY A 162 -20.13 11.47 25.98
C GLY A 162 -20.37 12.71 25.13
N GLY A 163 -20.50 12.55 23.81
CA GLY A 163 -20.99 13.67 23.01
C GLY A 163 -21.38 13.42 21.57
N GLY A 164 -22.11 14.35 20.96
CA GLY A 164 -22.44 14.25 19.53
C GLY A 164 -21.18 14.27 18.66
N TYR A 165 -20.23 15.13 18.99
CA TYR A 165 -18.90 15.18 18.36
C TYR A 165 -17.83 15.60 19.37
N ASN A 166 -16.71 14.89 19.41
CA ASN A 166 -15.58 15.14 20.30
C ASN A 166 -14.30 15.41 19.49
N LYS A 167 -13.73 16.62 19.58
CA LYS A 167 -12.48 17.01 18.93
C LYS A 167 -11.43 17.40 19.98
N LEU A 168 -10.38 16.60 20.08
CA LEU A 168 -9.29 16.79 21.03
C LEU A 168 -7.99 17.03 20.27
N VAL A 169 -7.32 18.15 20.53
CA VAL A 169 -6.04 18.48 19.91
C VAL A 169 -5.00 18.73 20.98
N ARG A 170 -3.92 17.93 20.97
CA ARG A 170 -2.72 18.12 21.78
C ARG A 170 -1.58 18.59 20.87
N THR A 171 -1.07 19.79 21.11
CA THR A 171 0.03 20.39 20.34
C THR A 171 1.00 21.13 21.25
N TRP A 172 2.21 21.45 20.78
CA TRP A 172 3.19 22.21 21.56
C TRP A 172 2.90 23.72 21.53
N PHE A 173 3.39 24.44 22.55
CA PHE A 173 3.18 25.88 22.69
C PHE A 173 4.22 26.71 21.93
N ASN A 174 5.48 26.65 22.38
CA ASN A 174 6.56 27.44 21.79
C ASN A 174 7.68 26.59 21.15
N SER A 175 7.83 25.31 21.53
CA SER A 175 8.85 24.42 20.99
C SER A 175 8.30 23.02 20.76
N TYR A 176 8.44 22.51 19.53
CA TYR A 176 8.16 21.11 19.22
C TYR A 176 9.18 20.18 19.89
N GLN A 177 10.46 20.56 19.89
CA GLN A 177 11.53 19.80 20.53
C GLN A 177 11.28 19.71 22.04
N ASN A 178 11.40 18.49 22.56
CA ASN A 178 11.08 18.05 23.92
C ASN A 178 9.60 18.15 24.30
N SER A 179 8.70 18.42 23.35
CA SER A 179 7.27 18.44 23.65
C SER A 179 6.75 17.02 23.92
N LYS A 180 6.02 16.87 25.02
CA LYS A 180 5.54 15.57 25.48
C LYS A 180 4.18 15.59 26.15
N GLY A 181 3.40 14.54 25.92
CA GLY A 181 2.11 14.39 26.56
C GLY A 181 1.19 13.40 25.87
N ASN A 182 0.47 12.63 26.68
CA ASN A 182 -0.45 11.61 26.21
C ASN A 182 -1.86 12.17 26.11
N ILE A 183 -2.66 11.59 25.21
CA ILE A 183 -4.12 11.74 25.22
C ILE A 183 -4.73 10.43 25.70
N ASN A 184 -5.55 10.49 26.75
CA ASN A 184 -6.37 9.38 27.21
C ASN A 184 -7.86 9.72 27.05
N PHE A 185 -8.50 9.11 26.07
CA PHE A 185 -9.92 9.27 25.79
C PHE A 185 -10.70 8.03 26.24
N GLU A 186 -11.74 8.26 27.04
CA GLU A 186 -12.69 7.24 27.49
C GLU A 186 -14.11 7.80 27.29
N GLY A 187 -14.86 7.26 26.33
CA GLY A 187 -16.14 7.87 26.00
C GLY A 187 -16.87 7.35 24.78
N LEU A 188 -18.08 7.86 24.58
CA LEU A 188 -18.88 7.61 23.37
C LEU A 188 -19.11 8.91 22.62
N GLY A 189 -19.17 8.84 21.29
CA GLY A 189 -19.74 9.96 20.55
C GLY A 189 -20.12 9.70 19.11
N GLY A 190 -20.95 10.57 18.53
CA GLY A 190 -21.33 10.46 17.13
C GLY A 190 -20.11 10.49 16.21
N GLY A 191 -19.15 11.39 16.48
CA GLY A 191 -17.82 11.37 15.90
C GLY A 191 -16.73 11.73 16.91
N ASN A 192 -15.55 11.13 16.80
CA ASN A 192 -14.41 11.35 17.67
C ASN A 192 -13.17 11.66 16.84
N GLY A 193 -12.64 12.89 16.92
CA GLY A 193 -11.41 13.33 16.27
C GLY A 193 -10.32 13.63 17.30
N ILE A 194 -9.30 12.78 17.39
CA ILE A 194 -8.24 12.83 18.39
C ILE A 194 -6.89 13.05 17.70
N PHE A 195 -6.25 14.17 17.98
CA PHE A 195 -5.03 14.61 17.27
C PHE A 195 -3.91 14.91 18.27
N SER A 196 -2.78 14.21 18.16
CA SER A 196 -1.57 14.48 18.95
C SER A 196 -0.41 14.82 18.03
N ARG A 197 0.14 16.03 18.19
CA ARG A 197 1.23 16.56 17.36
C ARG A 197 2.54 16.81 18.12
N VAL A 198 2.62 16.40 19.39
CA VAL A 198 3.84 16.54 20.19
C VAL A 198 4.95 15.62 19.70
N GLU A 199 6.21 15.90 20.06
CA GLU A 199 7.35 15.08 19.68
C GLU A 199 7.21 13.66 20.25
N THR A 200 6.83 13.55 21.54
CA THR A 200 6.68 12.26 22.22
C THR A 200 5.33 12.14 22.95
N GLY A 201 4.66 11.00 22.82
CA GLY A 201 3.44 10.73 23.58
C GLY A 201 2.43 9.86 22.83
N ASP A 202 1.56 9.22 23.58
CA ASP A 202 0.65 8.21 23.07
C ASP A 202 -0.77 8.74 22.92
N ILE A 203 -1.56 8.08 22.07
CA ILE A 203 -3.01 8.20 22.04
C ILE A 203 -3.60 6.89 22.55
N LYS A 204 -4.34 6.94 23.66
CA LYS A 204 -5.16 5.83 24.14
C LYS A 204 -6.63 6.19 24.01
N PHE A 205 -7.37 5.42 23.24
CA PHE A 205 -8.79 5.57 23.00
C PHE A 205 -9.53 4.33 23.47
N THR A 206 -10.52 4.52 24.34
CA THR A 206 -11.48 3.48 24.75
C THR A 206 -12.89 4.01 24.55
N GLY A 207 -13.67 3.44 23.65
CA GLY A 207 -14.93 4.06 23.30
C GLY A 207 -15.61 3.57 22.04
N GLY A 208 -16.55 4.36 21.54
CA GLY A 208 -17.24 4.06 20.29
C GLY A 208 -17.89 5.28 19.66
N GLY A 209 -18.19 5.15 18.37
CA GLY A 209 -18.83 6.22 17.60
C GLY A 209 -19.10 5.86 16.16
N LEU A 210 -19.87 6.67 15.42
CA LEU A 210 -20.05 6.42 13.98
C LEU A 210 -18.72 6.63 13.24
N GLU A 211 -17.96 7.64 13.65
CA GLU A 211 -16.63 7.93 13.11
C GLU A 211 -15.60 8.10 14.23
N ASN A 212 -14.46 7.42 14.13
CA ASN A 212 -13.32 7.57 15.04
C ASN A 212 -12.05 7.85 14.21
N VAL A 213 -11.48 9.05 14.35
CA VAL A 213 -10.26 9.49 13.67
C VAL A 213 -9.19 9.79 14.70
N LEU A 214 -8.12 8.98 14.71
CA LEU A 214 -6.98 9.13 15.61
C LEU A 214 -5.73 9.41 14.78
N ILE A 215 -5.09 10.56 15.01
CA ILE A 215 -3.88 10.95 14.29
C ILE A 215 -2.76 11.26 15.29
N ARG A 216 -1.67 10.50 15.19
CA ARG A 216 -0.42 10.69 15.94
C ARG A 216 0.68 11.14 14.99
N GLU A 217 1.05 12.41 15.08
CA GLU A 217 2.07 13.07 14.25
C GLU A 217 3.28 13.51 15.10
N GLY A 218 4.42 12.85 14.95
CA GLY A 218 5.64 13.20 15.70
C GLY A 218 6.70 12.10 15.73
N LYS A 219 7.78 12.36 16.46
CA LYS A 219 8.95 11.48 16.54
C LYS A 219 8.62 10.12 17.14
N SER A 220 8.04 10.07 18.34
CA SER A 220 7.76 8.80 19.03
C SER A 220 6.40 8.74 19.71
N GLY A 221 5.75 7.57 19.67
CA GLY A 221 4.54 7.30 20.44
C GLY A 221 3.54 6.43 19.70
N ASP A 222 2.73 5.74 20.49
CA ASP A 222 1.85 4.68 20.05
C ASP A 222 0.40 5.17 19.89
N ILE A 223 -0.39 4.42 19.13
CA ILE A 223 -1.85 4.55 19.08
C ILE A 223 -2.46 3.25 19.61
N PHE A 224 -3.26 3.34 20.67
CA PHE A 224 -4.07 2.26 21.20
C PHE A 224 -5.55 2.59 21.02
N MET A 225 -6.26 1.76 20.26
CA MET A 225 -7.71 1.85 20.10
C MET A 225 -8.39 0.59 20.60
N TYR A 226 -9.31 0.78 21.54
CA TYR A 226 -10.24 -0.23 22.05
C TYR A 226 -11.65 0.27 21.83
N GLY A 227 -12.34 -0.20 20.79
CA GLY A 227 -13.63 0.38 20.47
C GLY A 227 -14.28 -0.03 19.17
N ALA A 228 -15.49 0.45 18.95
CA ALA A 228 -16.24 0.16 17.74
C ALA A 228 -16.70 1.43 17.01
N GLY A 229 -16.78 1.35 15.69
CA GLY A 229 -17.38 2.43 14.91
C GLY A 229 -17.60 2.13 13.44
N ALA A 230 -18.54 2.81 12.81
CA ALA A 230 -18.84 2.58 11.40
C ALA A 230 -17.63 2.90 10.51
N ASN A 231 -16.86 3.94 10.85
CA ASN A 231 -15.60 4.31 10.22
C ASN A 231 -14.52 4.54 11.28
N ASN A 232 -13.44 3.76 11.26
CA ASN A 232 -12.29 3.92 12.15
C ASN A 232 -11.04 4.23 11.32
N ARG A 233 -10.40 5.37 11.57
CA ARG A 233 -9.18 5.83 10.88
C ARG A 233 -8.08 6.09 11.90
N LEU A 234 -7.00 5.31 11.84
CA LEU A 234 -5.83 5.46 12.70
C LEU A 234 -4.63 5.80 11.82
N THR A 235 -3.96 6.90 12.12
CA THR A 235 -2.85 7.41 11.31
C THR A 235 -1.64 7.73 12.19
N ARG A 236 -0.54 7.00 12.02
CA ARG A 236 0.75 7.27 12.67
C ARG A 236 1.75 7.78 11.64
N ILE A 237 2.22 9.01 11.80
CA ILE A 237 3.12 9.66 10.83
C ILE A 237 4.24 10.44 11.53
N SER A 238 5.44 10.45 10.96
CA SER A 238 6.51 11.36 11.40
C SER A 238 6.29 12.78 10.87
N ARG A 239 6.88 13.78 11.53
CA ARG A 239 6.98 15.13 10.94
C ARG A 239 8.15 15.24 9.97
N ASN A 240 8.08 16.23 9.09
CA ASN A 240 9.19 16.60 8.21
C ASN A 240 10.43 17.10 8.96
N THR A 241 10.26 17.61 10.19
CA THR A 241 11.35 18.03 11.08
C THR A 241 12.00 16.87 11.83
N ASP A 242 11.39 15.68 11.82
CA ASP A 242 11.94 14.51 12.50
C ASP A 242 12.97 13.81 11.62
N THR A 243 14.05 13.33 12.24
CA THR A 243 14.93 12.37 11.59
C THR A 243 14.16 11.06 11.42
N TYR A 244 13.74 10.73 10.19
CA TYR A 244 12.86 9.58 9.90
C TYR A 244 13.33 8.28 10.57
N LYS A 245 14.63 7.96 10.52
CA LYS A 245 15.21 6.74 11.11
C LYS A 245 15.01 6.61 12.62
N GLU A 246 14.81 7.72 13.32
CA GLU A 246 14.57 7.77 14.77
C GLU A 246 13.07 7.71 15.11
N THR A 247 12.20 7.64 14.11
CA THR A 247 10.75 7.67 14.34
C THR A 247 10.23 6.30 14.74
N SER A 248 9.42 6.26 15.80
CA SER A 248 8.90 5.01 16.35
C SER A 248 7.46 5.10 16.85
N GLY A 249 6.72 3.99 16.80
CA GLY A 249 5.34 3.98 17.30
C GLY A 249 4.49 2.84 16.75
N ASN A 250 3.97 2.01 17.63
CA ASN A 250 3.06 0.94 17.26
C ASN A 250 1.63 1.47 17.07
N ILE A 251 0.85 0.74 16.27
CA ILE A 251 -0.60 0.88 16.24
C ILE A 251 -1.21 -0.42 16.75
N TYR A 252 -2.00 -0.34 17.81
CA TYR A 252 -2.80 -1.42 18.34
C TYR A 252 -4.29 -1.11 18.17
N PHE A 253 -4.99 -1.94 17.42
CA PHE A 253 -6.44 -1.86 17.24
C PHE A 253 -7.10 -3.13 17.77
N SER A 254 -8.07 -2.96 18.66
CA SER A 254 -8.98 -4.00 19.10
C SER A 254 -10.43 -3.50 19.03
N GLY A 255 -11.26 -4.10 18.19
CA GLY A 255 -12.56 -3.50 17.92
C GLY A 255 -13.34 -4.06 16.74
N GLY A 256 -14.43 -3.37 16.41
CA GLY A 256 -15.27 -3.68 15.25
C GLY A 256 -15.64 -2.43 14.47
N GLY A 257 -15.84 -2.56 13.16
CA GLY A 257 -16.32 -1.42 12.38
C GLY A 257 -16.78 -1.72 10.98
N GLY A 258 -17.48 -0.79 10.33
CA GLY A 258 -17.83 -0.94 8.92
C GLY A 258 -16.57 -0.86 8.05
N TYR A 259 -15.82 0.22 8.21
CA TYR A 259 -14.58 0.51 7.52
C TYR A 259 -13.47 0.78 8.56
N ASN A 260 -12.38 0.03 8.50
CA ASN A 260 -11.21 0.22 9.35
C ASN A 260 -10.01 0.55 8.46
N HIS A 261 -9.44 1.75 8.60
CA HIS A 261 -8.27 2.20 7.86
C HIS A 261 -7.13 2.55 8.81
N ILE A 262 -6.06 1.77 8.75
CA ILE A 262 -4.88 1.94 9.58
C ILE A 262 -3.70 2.26 8.68
N TYR A 263 -3.05 3.39 8.95
CA TYR A 263 -1.94 3.88 8.18
C TYR A 263 -0.75 4.21 9.07
N SER A 264 0.43 3.72 8.70
CA SER A 264 1.69 4.04 9.38
C SER A 264 2.81 4.37 8.39
N ASN A 265 3.43 5.54 8.59
CA ASN A 265 4.62 6.00 7.88
C ASN A 265 5.67 6.49 8.89
N ILE A 266 6.34 5.54 9.51
CA ILE A 266 7.44 5.73 10.45
C ILE A 266 8.49 4.64 10.23
N ALA A 267 9.73 4.91 10.66
CA ALA A 267 10.82 3.96 10.51
C ALA A 267 10.54 2.66 11.28
N GLN A 268 10.18 2.72 12.55
CA GLN A 268 10.09 1.54 13.42
C GLN A 268 8.73 1.41 14.09
N GLY A 269 7.99 0.34 13.82
CA GLY A 269 6.71 0.12 14.51
C GLY A 269 5.85 -0.94 13.86
N ASN A 270 5.19 -1.70 14.72
CA ASN A 270 4.30 -2.78 14.36
C ASN A 270 2.86 -2.30 14.27
N ILE A 271 2.06 -2.95 13.42
CA ILE A 271 0.61 -2.79 13.40
C ILE A 271 0.00 -4.10 13.86
N THR A 272 -0.81 -4.03 14.92
CA THR A 272 -1.56 -5.17 15.44
C THR A 272 -3.05 -4.87 15.35
N PHE A 273 -3.78 -5.72 14.63
CA PHE A 273 -5.21 -5.61 14.42
C PHE A 273 -5.93 -6.86 14.93
N TYR A 274 -6.85 -6.65 15.86
CA TYR A 274 -7.78 -7.65 16.37
C TYR A 274 -9.21 -7.15 16.16
N GLY A 275 -9.93 -7.65 15.17
CA GLY A 275 -11.26 -7.13 14.95
C GLY A 275 -12.04 -7.67 13.76
N ALA A 276 -13.22 -7.10 13.56
CA ALA A 276 -14.06 -7.41 12.41
C ALA A 276 -14.50 -6.14 11.69
N GLY A 277 -14.66 -6.22 10.38
CA GLY A 277 -15.32 -5.15 9.65
C GLY A 277 -15.65 -5.45 8.21
N ALA A 278 -16.58 -4.69 7.61
CA ALA A 278 -16.94 -4.92 6.21
C ALA A 278 -15.73 -4.72 5.29
N TYR A 279 -14.91 -3.71 5.56
CA TYR A 279 -13.65 -3.46 4.85
C TYR A 279 -12.54 -3.05 5.82
N ASN A 280 -11.44 -3.79 5.81
CA ASN A 280 -10.25 -3.51 6.60
C ASN A 280 -9.09 -3.18 5.65
N GLU A 281 -8.49 -1.99 5.77
CA GLU A 281 -7.29 -1.60 5.05
C GLU A 281 -6.17 -1.24 6.02
N ILE A 282 -5.05 -1.95 5.90
CA ILE A 282 -3.86 -1.71 6.70
C ILE A 282 -2.71 -1.40 5.76
N ILE A 283 -2.11 -0.23 5.94
CA ILE A 283 -1.01 0.27 5.13
C ILE A 283 0.16 0.60 6.03
N ARG A 284 1.29 -0.05 5.77
CA ARG A 284 2.60 0.30 6.32
C ARG A 284 3.53 0.66 5.18
N THR A 285 4.11 1.86 5.17
CA THR A 285 4.97 2.29 4.05
C THR A 285 6.15 3.14 4.52
N THR A 286 7.18 3.17 3.67
CA THR A 286 8.34 4.06 3.71
C THR A 286 8.20 5.26 2.79
N GLN A 287 7.17 5.29 1.93
CA GLN A 287 6.99 6.39 1.00
C GLN A 287 6.62 7.64 1.78
N VAL A 288 7.59 8.55 1.87
CA VAL A 288 7.36 9.99 1.99
C VAL A 288 6.41 10.36 0.86
N HIS A 289 5.12 10.25 1.11
CA HIS A 289 4.17 11.01 0.31
C HIS A 289 4.58 12.47 0.50
N PRO A 290 4.68 13.28 -0.58
CA PRO A 290 4.63 14.71 -0.40
C PRO A 290 3.34 14.98 0.39
N HIS A 291 3.52 15.48 1.60
CA HIS A 291 2.50 15.79 2.59
C HIS A 291 1.56 16.91 2.07
N ASN A 292 0.83 16.68 0.99
CA ASN A 292 0.22 17.80 0.26
C ASN A 292 -1.23 18.11 0.60
N ASP A 293 -1.98 17.25 1.30
CA ASP A 293 -3.43 17.50 1.47
C ASP A 293 -3.91 17.73 2.91
N LEU A 294 -3.10 17.49 3.95
CA LEU A 294 -3.55 17.61 5.36
C LEU A 294 -2.76 18.62 6.22
N LEU A 295 -1.58 19.06 5.78
CA LEU A 295 -0.69 19.92 6.58
C LEU A 295 -0.88 21.42 6.34
N VAL A 296 -1.38 21.83 5.16
CA VAL A 296 -1.55 23.25 4.84
C VAL A 296 -2.68 23.88 5.67
N GLU A 297 -3.76 23.12 5.92
CA GLU A 297 -4.95 23.65 6.60
C GLU A 297 -4.67 24.15 8.03
N TYR A 298 -3.60 23.73 8.72
CA TYR A 298 -3.34 24.18 10.11
C TYR A 298 -1.89 24.66 10.33
N THR A 299 -1.15 24.92 9.27
CA THR A 299 0.20 25.48 9.40
C THR A 299 0.11 26.95 9.82
N LYS A 300 0.95 27.39 10.77
CA LYS A 300 0.98 28.80 11.19
C LYS A 300 1.33 29.69 9.99
N ALA A 301 0.54 30.71 9.72
CA ALA A 301 0.68 31.62 8.58
C ALA A 301 2.08 32.27 8.51
N GLU A 302 2.70 32.55 9.66
CA GLU A 302 4.06 33.09 9.78
C GLU A 302 5.16 32.19 9.22
N ASN A 303 4.90 30.88 9.20
CA ASN A 303 5.85 29.87 8.72
C ASN A 303 5.67 29.58 7.21
N ILE A 304 4.71 30.21 6.55
CA ILE A 304 4.40 30.00 5.14
C ILE A 304 5.00 31.13 4.32
N PHE A 305 5.70 30.78 3.25
CA PHE A 305 6.22 31.73 2.29
C PHE A 305 5.63 31.45 0.91
N LEU A 306 4.71 32.30 0.45
CA LEU A 306 4.13 32.18 -0.89
C LEU A 306 5.16 32.67 -1.92
N THR A 307 5.50 31.81 -2.89
CA THR A 307 6.45 32.12 -3.96
C THR A 307 5.77 32.24 -5.32
N SER A 308 4.79 31.38 -5.58
CA SER A 308 3.92 31.42 -6.75
C SER A 308 2.51 30.93 -6.42
N ALA A 309 1.56 31.24 -7.31
CA ALA A 309 0.17 30.81 -7.28
C ALA A 309 -0.29 30.51 -8.71
N TYR A 310 -1.40 29.79 -8.87
CA TYR A 310 -2.04 29.59 -10.18
C TYR A 310 -3.31 30.42 -10.25
N MET A 311 -3.44 31.27 -11.28
CA MET A 311 -4.63 32.09 -11.53
C MET A 311 -5.28 31.69 -12.85
N LEU A 312 -6.61 31.66 -12.91
CA LEU A 312 -7.33 31.41 -14.16
C LEU A 312 -7.13 32.57 -15.13
N ASN A 313 -6.89 32.24 -16.41
CA ASN A 313 -6.77 33.21 -17.48
C ASN A 313 -8.15 33.79 -17.84
N LEU A 314 -8.24 35.10 -18.06
CA LEU A 314 -9.49 35.82 -18.32
C LEU A 314 -10.09 35.46 -19.69
N ASP A 315 -11.41 35.29 -19.75
CA ASP A 315 -12.19 35.36 -20.99
C ASP A 315 -12.08 36.79 -21.54
N LEU A 316 -11.38 36.98 -22.67
CA LEU A 316 -11.62 38.16 -23.50
C LEU A 316 -12.91 37.92 -24.28
N ASP A 317 -13.85 38.84 -24.12
CA ASP A 317 -15.07 38.92 -24.92
C ASP A 317 -14.76 38.67 -26.41
N LYS A 318 -15.59 37.87 -27.07
CA LYS A 318 -15.40 37.34 -28.45
C LYS A 318 -15.42 38.41 -29.54
N SER A 319 -15.30 39.69 -29.19
CA SER A 319 -15.43 40.84 -30.06
C SER A 319 -14.11 41.45 -30.54
N ILE A 320 -12.94 40.99 -30.11
CA ILE A 320 -11.63 41.57 -30.51
C ILE A 320 -10.88 40.65 -31.49
N ASN A 321 -10.99 40.98 -32.78
CA ASN A 321 -10.46 40.22 -33.94
C ASN A 321 -9.00 40.56 -34.35
N PHE A 322 -8.03 40.65 -33.42
CA PHE A 322 -6.64 41.02 -33.79
C PHE A 322 -5.52 40.14 -33.18
N LEU A 323 -5.74 38.83 -33.02
CA LEU A 323 -4.67 37.88 -32.66
C LEU A 323 -4.32 36.97 -33.85
N THR A 324 -3.03 36.92 -34.22
CA THR A 324 -2.50 35.99 -35.23
C THR A 324 -2.55 34.54 -34.73
N SER A 325 -2.71 33.62 -35.68
CA SER A 325 -3.06 32.20 -35.48
C SER A 325 -2.16 31.42 -34.52
N ASP A 326 -0.88 31.79 -34.42
CA ASP A 326 0.12 31.06 -33.62
C ASP A 326 0.03 31.35 -32.11
N ASN A 327 -0.58 32.48 -31.71
CA ASN A 327 -0.76 32.83 -30.30
C ASN A 327 -2.07 32.32 -29.68
N LYS A 328 -2.96 31.70 -30.47
CA LYS A 328 -4.24 31.15 -29.97
C LYS A 328 -4.12 29.82 -29.23
N GLN A 329 -3.03 29.05 -29.40
CA GLN A 329 -2.92 27.71 -28.78
C GLN A 329 -2.48 27.72 -27.30
N ASN A 330 -1.91 28.82 -26.79
CA ASN A 330 -1.43 28.91 -25.40
C ASN A 330 -2.39 29.63 -24.43
N PHE A 331 -3.52 30.14 -24.92
CA PHE A 331 -4.46 30.95 -24.14
C PHE A 331 -5.88 30.43 -24.34
N GLU A 332 -6.15 29.24 -23.81
CA GLU A 332 -7.52 28.77 -23.60
C GLU A 332 -8.08 29.39 -22.31
N SER A 333 -9.23 30.04 -22.44
CA SER A 333 -10.03 30.50 -21.30
C SER A 333 -10.21 29.38 -20.28
N GLY A 334 -9.99 29.67 -19.00
CA GLY A 334 -10.09 28.70 -17.92
C GLY A 334 -8.83 27.83 -17.68
N LYS A 335 -7.72 28.03 -18.40
CA LYS A 335 -6.43 27.40 -18.03
C LYS A 335 -5.72 28.18 -16.92
N PRO A 336 -5.28 27.52 -15.82
CA PRO A 336 -4.51 28.17 -14.76
C PRO A 336 -3.09 28.56 -15.23
N VAL A 337 -2.71 29.81 -15.00
CA VAL A 337 -1.38 30.37 -15.28
C VAL A 337 -0.63 30.59 -13.98
N GLU A 338 0.63 30.15 -13.91
CA GLU A 338 1.48 30.39 -12.75
C GLU A 338 1.92 31.86 -12.68
N VAL A 339 1.73 32.48 -11.52
CA VAL A 339 2.07 33.87 -11.19
C VAL A 339 2.94 33.89 -9.95
N LYS A 340 3.91 34.81 -9.87
CA LYS A 340 4.83 34.89 -8.72
C LYS A 340 4.38 35.93 -7.69
N ALA A 341 4.79 35.71 -6.44
CA ALA A 341 4.44 36.53 -5.30
C ALA A 341 5.59 37.47 -4.86
N ILE A 342 5.24 38.65 -4.35
CA ILE A 342 6.13 39.52 -3.59
C ILE A 342 5.65 39.60 -2.14
N LYS A 343 6.50 39.33 -1.16
CA LYS A 343 6.16 39.46 0.27
C LYS A 343 6.23 40.92 0.73
N SER A 344 5.27 41.35 1.55
CA SER A 344 5.33 42.63 2.26
C SER A 344 6.39 42.62 3.36
N LEU A 345 7.13 43.72 3.49
CA LEU A 345 8.11 43.93 4.55
C LEU A 345 7.51 44.62 5.80
N ARG A 346 6.24 45.04 5.72
CA ARG A 346 5.56 45.80 6.79
C ARG A 346 4.29 45.13 7.29
N GLU A 347 3.48 44.58 6.39
CA GLU A 347 2.31 43.79 6.76
C GLU A 347 2.71 42.30 6.89
N PRO A 348 2.62 41.70 8.08
CA PRO A 348 2.96 40.29 8.26
C PRO A 348 2.07 39.41 7.38
N ASN A 349 2.66 38.36 6.82
CA ASN A 349 1.97 37.31 6.07
C ASN A 349 1.16 37.80 4.86
N THR A 350 1.58 38.91 4.25
CA THR A 350 0.88 39.53 3.12
C THR A 350 1.74 39.53 1.87
N TYR A 351 1.13 39.24 0.71
CA TYR A 351 1.79 39.01 -0.57
C TYR A 351 1.05 39.69 -1.72
N LEU A 352 1.77 40.19 -2.73
CA LEU A 352 1.21 40.71 -3.98
C LEU A 352 1.47 39.75 -5.14
N PHE A 353 0.42 39.46 -5.92
CA PHE A 353 0.49 38.67 -7.15
C PHE A 353 0.03 39.52 -8.35
N LYS A 354 0.83 39.58 -9.42
CA LYS A 354 0.40 40.21 -10.68
C LYS A 354 -0.60 39.29 -11.40
N THR A 355 -1.72 39.84 -11.87
CA THR A 355 -2.72 39.09 -12.65
C THR A 355 -2.19 38.77 -14.06
N PRO A 356 -2.46 37.56 -14.59
CA PRO A 356 -2.09 37.21 -15.95
C PRO A 356 -3.00 37.92 -16.97
N GLY A 357 -2.42 38.46 -18.05
CA GLY A 357 -3.12 39.08 -19.17
C GLY A 357 -2.57 38.61 -20.53
N PRO A 358 -3.17 38.99 -21.67
CA PRO A 358 -2.81 38.48 -22.99
C PRO A 358 -1.41 38.97 -23.40
N GLY A 359 -0.42 38.13 -23.10
CA GLY A 359 0.98 38.36 -23.39
C GLY A 359 1.64 39.41 -22.49
N ASP A 360 2.94 39.24 -22.28
CA ASP A 360 3.89 40.32 -22.03
C ASP A 360 3.98 41.31 -23.23
N THR A 361 2.85 41.59 -23.86
CA THR A 361 2.64 42.49 -24.98
C THR A 361 1.55 43.47 -24.58
N ASN A 362 1.97 44.70 -24.31
CA ASN A 362 1.17 45.93 -24.30
C ASN A 362 -0.14 45.87 -25.12
N LEU A 363 -1.31 45.53 -24.54
CA LEU A 363 -2.58 45.76 -25.23
C LEU A 363 -3.74 46.22 -24.31
N PHE A 364 -3.83 47.55 -24.22
CA PHE A 364 -4.99 48.46 -24.29
C PHE A 364 -6.41 47.98 -23.95
N ILE A 365 -7.03 48.58 -22.92
CA ILE A 365 -8.43 49.05 -22.95
C ILE A 365 -8.55 50.38 -22.17
N SER A 366 -8.42 51.51 -22.87
CA SER A 366 -9.19 52.73 -22.59
C SER A 366 -9.16 53.60 -23.84
N ASP A 367 -10.25 54.32 -24.12
CA ASP A 367 -10.40 55.29 -25.23
C ASP A 367 -9.32 56.41 -25.25
N TYR A 368 -8.32 56.36 -24.38
CA TYR A 368 -7.22 57.32 -24.25
C TYR A 368 -5.84 56.70 -23.95
N GLY A 369 -5.59 55.44 -24.36
CA GLY A 369 -4.21 54.93 -24.48
C GLY A 369 -3.41 54.74 -23.17
N ARG A 370 -4.06 54.60 -22.01
CA ARG A 370 -3.38 54.34 -20.71
C ARG A 370 -3.19 52.83 -20.44
N ARG A 371 -2.04 52.46 -19.83
CA ARG A 371 -1.68 51.07 -19.44
C ARG A 371 -2.03 50.79 -17.99
N ASP A 372 -3.14 50.11 -17.73
CA ASP A 372 -3.51 49.72 -16.36
C ASP A 372 -2.91 48.37 -15.96
N TYR A 373 -2.40 48.28 -14.74
CA TYR A 373 -1.89 47.04 -14.16
C TYR A 373 -2.80 46.57 -13.02
N THR A 374 -3.12 45.28 -12.96
CA THR A 374 -3.93 44.71 -11.88
C THR A 374 -3.12 43.72 -11.03
N PHE A 375 -3.39 43.71 -9.72
CA PHE A 375 -2.69 42.88 -8.74
C PHE A 375 -3.67 42.35 -7.69
N ASN A 376 -3.43 41.13 -7.21
CA ASN A 376 -4.10 40.59 -6.03
C ASN A 376 -3.20 40.77 -4.81
N LYS A 377 -3.69 41.49 -3.79
CA LYS A 377 -3.11 41.56 -2.45
C LYS A 377 -3.71 40.42 -1.64
N VAL A 378 -2.89 39.45 -1.26
CA VAL A 378 -3.30 38.25 -0.54
C VAL A 378 -2.66 38.25 0.85
N LYS A 379 -3.48 38.18 1.89
CA LYS A 379 -3.03 38.03 3.26
C LYS A 379 -3.42 36.66 3.78
N ILE A 380 -2.45 35.88 4.25
CA ILE A 380 -2.70 34.58 4.88
C ILE A 380 -2.71 34.71 6.40
N TYR A 381 -3.62 34.00 7.06
CA TYR A 381 -3.77 34.01 8.52
C TYR A 381 -4.36 32.68 9.00
N ASN A 382 -4.16 32.36 10.27
CA ASN A 382 -4.92 31.27 10.88
C ASN A 382 -6.20 31.84 11.47
N ASP A 383 -7.33 31.29 11.06
CA ASP A 383 -8.64 31.58 11.62
C ASP A 383 -8.61 31.39 13.14
N PRO A 384 -8.95 32.42 13.92
CA PRO A 384 -8.77 32.42 15.37
C PRO A 384 -9.71 31.44 16.10
N GLU A 385 -10.80 30.98 15.47
CA GLU A 385 -11.78 30.06 16.06
C GLU A 385 -11.51 28.59 15.70
N THR A 386 -11.08 28.33 14.47
CA THR A 386 -10.90 27.00 13.90
C THR A 386 -9.44 26.58 13.78
N GLY A 387 -8.50 27.53 13.91
CA GLY A 387 -7.06 27.33 13.70
C GLY A 387 -6.68 27.10 12.24
N LYS A 388 -7.64 27.15 11.32
CA LYS A 388 -7.44 26.84 9.91
C LYS A 388 -6.68 27.96 9.20
N LEU A 389 -5.71 27.64 8.38
CA LEU A 389 -5.08 28.60 7.48
C LEU A 389 -6.11 29.09 6.45
N GLN A 390 -6.45 30.36 6.53
CA GLN A 390 -7.31 31.08 5.59
C GLN A 390 -6.51 32.18 4.88
N TYR A 391 -7.11 32.75 3.84
CA TYR A 391 -6.55 33.90 3.15
C TYR A 391 -7.64 34.89 2.74
N ASP A 392 -7.31 36.17 2.83
CA ASP A 392 -8.10 37.24 2.22
C ASP A 392 -7.39 37.69 0.94
N SER A 393 -8.14 37.91 -0.14
CA SER A 393 -7.62 38.41 -1.41
C SER A 393 -8.37 39.66 -1.85
N GLU A 394 -7.63 40.72 -2.17
CA GLU A 394 -8.18 41.97 -2.70
C GLU A 394 -7.60 42.30 -4.07
N LEU A 395 -8.46 42.69 -5.03
CA LEU A 395 -8.03 43.11 -6.36
C LEU A 395 -7.81 44.63 -6.41
N TRP A 396 -6.63 45.02 -6.89
CA TRP A 396 -6.19 46.40 -7.00
C TRP A 396 -5.79 46.73 -8.43
N ARG A 397 -6.12 47.95 -8.89
CA ARG A 397 -5.70 48.50 -10.18
C ARG A 397 -4.79 49.71 -9.98
N ILE A 398 -3.74 49.75 -10.78
CA ILE A 398 -2.82 50.88 -10.92
C ILE A 398 -3.06 51.54 -12.27
N THR A 399 -3.40 52.82 -12.26
CA THR A 399 -3.46 53.66 -13.46
C THR A 399 -2.26 54.62 -13.47
N PRO A 400 -1.25 54.40 -14.33
CA PRO A 400 -0.14 55.33 -14.50
C PRO A 400 -0.54 56.52 -15.37
N ASP A 401 -0.23 57.74 -14.89
CA ASP A 401 -0.57 58.98 -15.61
C ASP A 401 0.48 59.39 -16.67
N SER A 402 1.63 58.71 -16.78
CA SER A 402 2.56 58.90 -17.90
C SER A 402 3.57 57.75 -18.01
N GLY A 403 3.68 57.19 -19.21
CA GLY A 403 4.92 56.62 -19.77
C GLY A 403 5.56 55.37 -19.17
N ASP A 404 5.91 55.33 -17.88
CA ASP A 404 7.18 54.70 -17.48
C ASP A 404 7.12 53.56 -16.45
N ILE A 405 6.02 52.81 -16.39
CA ILE A 405 6.06 51.46 -15.79
C ILE A 405 6.46 50.48 -16.90
N ARG A 406 7.76 50.30 -17.15
CA ARG A 406 8.26 49.23 -18.03
C ARG A 406 8.23 47.90 -17.28
N ASN A 407 7.73 46.85 -17.95
CA ASN A 407 7.65 45.44 -17.54
C ASN A 407 8.33 45.08 -16.20
N ILE A 408 7.57 45.13 -15.10
CA ILE A 408 7.96 44.47 -13.85
C ILE A 408 7.98 42.96 -14.12
N ARG A 409 9.18 42.39 -14.27
CA ARG A 409 9.40 40.94 -14.43
C ARG A 409 9.68 40.32 -13.07
N PHE A 410 8.82 39.40 -12.64
CA PHE A 410 9.00 38.62 -11.42
C PHE A 410 9.88 37.40 -11.73
N ASP A 411 11.20 37.57 -11.75
CA ASP A 411 12.15 36.44 -11.77
C ASP A 411 13.07 36.47 -10.54
N LYS A 412 13.76 35.34 -10.29
CA LYS A 412 14.64 35.16 -9.13
C LYS A 412 15.91 36.03 -9.22
N LYS A 413 16.26 36.54 -10.41
CA LYS A 413 17.44 37.39 -10.67
C LYS A 413 17.22 38.85 -10.29
N ASN A 414 15.96 39.31 -10.24
CA ASN A 414 15.62 40.73 -9.99
C ASN A 414 15.56 41.16 -8.50
N PHE A 415 15.80 40.24 -7.54
CA PHE A 415 15.89 40.61 -6.12
C PHE A 415 17.23 41.23 -5.73
N GLU A 416 18.24 41.18 -6.62
CA GLU A 416 19.56 41.80 -6.43
C GLU A 416 19.72 43.11 -7.22
N ASP A 417 18.74 43.48 -8.06
CA ASP A 417 18.82 44.66 -8.92
C ASP A 417 18.14 45.88 -8.26
N THR A 418 18.95 46.83 -7.80
CA THR A 418 18.57 47.98 -6.96
C THR A 418 17.48 48.86 -7.59
N TYR A 419 17.36 48.87 -8.92
CA TYR A 419 16.37 49.66 -9.65
C TYR A 419 14.94 49.09 -9.54
N ASN A 420 14.77 47.77 -9.53
CA ASN A 420 13.46 47.11 -9.41
C ASN A 420 12.93 47.11 -7.97
N LEU A 421 13.83 47.03 -6.98
CA LEU A 421 13.48 47.07 -5.55
C LEU A 421 12.86 48.43 -5.16
N SER A 422 13.35 49.53 -5.75
CA SER A 422 12.83 50.89 -5.60
C SER A 422 11.38 51.03 -6.09
N VAL A 423 11.08 50.50 -7.27
CA VAL A 423 9.75 50.58 -7.90
C VAL A 423 8.72 49.73 -7.14
N VAL A 424 9.12 48.55 -6.67
CA VAL A 424 8.27 47.64 -5.87
C VAL A 424 8.02 48.21 -4.46
N ASN A 425 9.03 48.80 -3.82
CA ASN A 425 8.86 49.47 -2.52
C ASN A 425 8.03 50.76 -2.62
N ASN A 426 8.12 51.51 -3.73
CA ASN A 426 7.24 52.65 -3.97
C ASN A 426 5.78 52.21 -4.17
N CYS A 427 5.51 51.11 -4.88
CA CYS A 427 4.15 50.56 -4.99
C CYS A 427 3.54 50.17 -3.63
N TRP A 428 4.32 49.52 -2.75
CA TRP A 428 3.88 49.20 -1.38
C TRP A 428 3.65 50.45 -0.52
N ASN A 429 4.55 51.44 -0.58
CA ASN A 429 4.44 52.69 0.19
C ASN A 429 3.19 53.51 -0.17
N THR A 430 2.76 53.50 -1.43
CA THR A 430 1.55 54.22 -1.89
C THR A 430 0.26 53.50 -1.51
N LEU A 431 0.24 52.16 -1.50
CA LEU A 431 -0.90 51.33 -1.08
C LEU A 431 -1.23 51.48 0.42
N GLU A 432 -0.22 51.70 1.27
CA GLU A 432 -0.38 51.78 2.73
C GLU A 432 -0.79 53.17 3.27
N LYS A 433 -0.59 54.27 2.52
CA LYS A 433 -0.70 55.64 3.09
C LYS A 433 -2.02 56.39 2.88
N GLN A 434 -2.94 55.98 2.00
CA GLN A 434 -4.20 56.69 1.69
C GLN A 434 -4.10 58.24 1.55
N GLU A 435 -2.93 58.81 1.22
CA GLU A 435 -2.79 60.24 0.94
C GLU A 435 -2.91 60.48 -0.56
N ILE A 436 -3.79 61.42 -0.93
CA ILE A 436 -4.05 61.84 -2.30
C ILE A 436 -2.88 62.72 -2.79
N ILE A 437 -2.54 62.58 -4.09
CA ILE A 437 -1.72 63.47 -4.95
C ILE A 437 -0.20 63.25 -4.77
N GLU A 438 0.57 62.57 -5.63
CA GLU A 438 0.68 62.56 -7.10
C GLU A 438 1.26 61.19 -7.59
N SER A 439 0.64 60.59 -8.62
CA SER A 439 1.11 59.48 -9.51
C SER A 439 1.81 58.22 -8.94
N PRO A 440 1.33 56.97 -9.17
CA PRO A 440 0.12 56.52 -9.90
C PRO A 440 -1.11 56.32 -8.99
N ARG A 441 -2.32 56.33 -9.57
CA ARG A 441 -3.58 56.16 -8.83
C ARG A 441 -3.84 54.67 -8.57
N PHE A 442 -3.87 54.28 -7.29
CA PHE A 442 -4.27 52.94 -6.85
C PHE A 442 -5.75 52.95 -6.51
N THR A 443 -6.54 52.13 -7.21
CA THR A 443 -7.99 52.02 -6.96
C THR A 443 -8.33 50.58 -6.63
N LYS A 444 -8.97 50.35 -5.49
CA LYS A 444 -9.55 49.05 -5.13
C LYS A 444 -10.73 48.78 -6.08
N ILE A 445 -10.75 47.62 -6.72
CA ILE A 445 -11.85 47.24 -7.61
C ILE A 445 -12.83 46.35 -6.83
N ASN A 446 -14.09 46.77 -6.72
CA ASN A 446 -15.18 45.88 -6.32
C ASN A 446 -15.58 45.06 -7.54
N ALA A 447 -14.96 43.89 -7.72
CA ALA A 447 -15.25 43.00 -8.84
C ALA A 447 -16.09 41.80 -8.36
N ASP A 448 -17.03 41.35 -9.21
CA ASP A 448 -17.78 40.11 -9.02
C ASP A 448 -16.84 38.90 -8.80
N SER A 449 -17.33 37.86 -8.13
CA SER A 449 -16.58 36.68 -7.65
C SER A 449 -15.73 35.92 -8.69
N HIS A 450 -15.83 36.26 -9.96
CA HIS A 450 -15.06 35.70 -11.07
C HIS A 450 -13.63 36.29 -11.19
N TYR A 451 -13.34 37.40 -10.52
CA TYR A 451 -12.06 38.14 -10.64
C TYR A 451 -11.13 38.00 -9.42
N GLN A 452 -11.57 37.30 -8.37
CA GLN A 452 -10.77 37.07 -7.16
C GLN A 452 -10.00 35.74 -7.26
N LEU A 453 -8.85 35.66 -6.59
CA LEU A 453 -7.99 34.49 -6.56
C LEU A 453 -8.76 33.27 -6.01
N SER A 454 -9.26 32.43 -6.92
CA SER A 454 -10.21 31.36 -6.58
C SER A 454 -9.53 30.06 -6.11
N ASN A 455 -8.22 29.88 -6.33
CA ASN A 455 -7.47 28.68 -5.95
C ASN A 455 -5.99 28.97 -5.66
N LEU A 456 -5.66 29.32 -4.41
CA LEU A 456 -4.26 29.41 -3.97
C LEU A 456 -3.70 28.00 -3.69
N LYS A 457 -2.93 27.42 -4.61
CA LYS A 457 -2.10 26.23 -4.33
C LYS A 457 -0.75 26.67 -3.78
N VAL A 458 -0.56 26.53 -2.47
CA VAL A 458 0.68 26.89 -1.77
C VAL A 458 1.76 25.83 -2.05
N PHE A 459 2.86 26.24 -2.70
CA PHE A 459 4.09 25.44 -2.78
C PHE A 459 5.12 26.01 -1.81
N GLN A 460 5.46 25.26 -0.76
CA GLN A 460 6.52 25.66 0.17
C GLN A 460 7.88 25.13 -0.33
N HIS A 461 8.83 26.05 -0.49
CA HIS A 461 10.23 25.74 -0.74
C HIS A 461 10.89 25.29 0.57
N ILE A 462 11.19 23.99 0.68
CA ILE A 462 12.26 23.51 1.56
C ILE A 462 13.56 23.89 0.85
N ASN A 463 14.48 24.56 1.56
CA ASN A 463 15.84 24.83 1.06
C ASN A 463 16.54 23.49 0.78
N THR A 464 16.55 23.06 -0.48
CA THR A 464 17.24 21.84 -0.93
C THR A 464 18.30 22.20 -1.96
N GLU A 465 19.36 22.89 -1.54
CA GLU A 465 20.59 23.00 -2.35
C GLU A 465 21.55 21.82 -2.16
N GLN A 466 21.19 20.77 -1.41
CA GLN A 466 22.01 19.54 -1.30
C GLN A 466 21.43 18.25 -1.90
N ILE A 467 20.23 18.25 -2.50
CA ILE A 467 19.60 17.00 -2.99
C ILE A 467 19.56 16.89 -4.52
N GLN A 468 19.88 17.94 -5.28
CA GLN A 468 19.80 17.94 -6.75
C GLN A 468 21.12 17.56 -7.46
N ARG A 469 21.84 16.53 -6.99
CA ARG A 469 22.97 15.94 -7.73
C ARG A 469 23.01 14.41 -7.67
N LYS A 470 21.87 13.72 -7.77
CA LYS A 470 21.85 12.24 -7.90
C LYS A 470 20.79 11.62 -8.81
N SER A 471 20.16 12.38 -9.72
CA SER A 471 19.12 11.82 -10.62
C SER A 471 19.38 12.03 -12.11
N LEU A 472 20.64 12.03 -12.54
CA LEU A 472 21.01 12.02 -13.96
C LEU A 472 21.90 10.81 -14.25
N GLU A 473 21.31 9.63 -14.11
CA GLU A 473 21.79 8.44 -14.82
C GLU A 473 20.63 7.84 -15.63
N THR A 474 20.67 8.15 -16.93
CA THR A 474 20.35 7.27 -18.05
C THR A 474 18.93 6.71 -18.18
N ILE A 475 18.11 7.41 -18.99
CA ILE A 475 17.04 6.78 -19.76
C ILE A 475 17.70 5.84 -20.78
N LYS A 476 17.79 4.55 -20.46
CA LYS A 476 17.97 3.48 -21.46
C LYS A 476 16.60 3.02 -21.92
N LEU A 477 16.35 3.16 -23.21
CA LEU A 477 15.26 2.49 -23.90
C LEU A 477 15.56 0.98 -23.91
N GLY A 478 14.97 0.23 -22.99
CA GLY A 478 15.10 -1.22 -22.89
C GLY A 478 14.36 -1.75 -21.67
N VAL A 479 13.45 -2.70 -21.88
CA VAL A 479 12.63 -3.35 -20.85
C VAL A 479 13.52 -3.94 -19.75
N ALA A 480 13.63 -3.26 -18.61
CA ALA A 480 14.11 -3.82 -17.36
C ALA A 480 13.15 -3.38 -16.25
N GLN A 481 12.02 -4.09 -16.15
CA GLN A 481 11.24 -4.07 -14.93
C GLN A 481 12.08 -4.85 -13.90
N GLU A 482 12.60 -4.18 -12.87
CA GLU A 482 13.40 -4.84 -11.84
C GLU A 482 12.62 -6.03 -11.27
N LEU A 483 13.15 -7.23 -11.46
CA LEU A 483 12.47 -8.48 -11.11
C LEU A 483 12.37 -8.66 -9.59
N PHE A 484 13.15 -7.90 -8.81
CA PHE A 484 13.22 -7.94 -7.36
C PHE A 484 13.31 -6.52 -6.79
N LYS A 485 12.93 -6.32 -5.53
CA LYS A 485 12.98 -5.03 -4.85
C LYS A 485 14.44 -4.65 -4.53
N ASP A 486 14.88 -3.47 -4.93
CA ASP A 486 16.25 -2.96 -4.68
C ASP A 486 16.59 -2.75 -3.18
N ASP A 487 17.86 -2.96 -2.81
CA ASP A 487 18.33 -2.93 -1.41
C ASP A 487 18.57 -1.51 -0.84
N ASN A 488 18.14 -0.46 -1.56
CA ASN A 488 18.52 0.93 -1.29
C ASN A 488 17.49 1.72 -0.46
N SER A 489 16.49 1.07 0.14
CA SER A 489 15.47 1.75 0.96
C SER A 489 16.01 2.13 2.35
N ALA A 490 15.68 3.32 2.85
CA ALA A 490 15.95 3.71 4.24
C ALA A 490 15.43 2.63 5.21
N GLU A 491 16.28 2.18 6.15
CA GLU A 491 15.96 1.12 7.11
C GLU A 491 14.63 1.39 7.82
N CYS A 492 13.63 0.61 7.44
CA CYS A 492 12.30 0.67 8.01
C CYS A 492 11.85 -0.73 8.38
N SER A 493 11.42 -0.90 9.62
CA SER A 493 11.07 -2.18 10.20
C SER A 493 9.72 -2.18 10.88
N GLY A 494 8.96 -3.25 10.68
CA GLY A 494 7.79 -3.52 11.50
C GLY A 494 6.81 -4.49 10.89
N ASP A 495 6.26 -5.30 11.76
CA ASP A 495 5.37 -6.39 11.39
C ASP A 495 3.93 -5.91 11.28
N ILE A 496 3.14 -6.63 10.50
CA ILE A 496 1.68 -6.52 10.51
C ILE A 496 1.11 -7.84 11.03
N ASN A 497 0.48 -7.79 12.21
CA ASN A 497 -0.25 -8.90 12.80
C ASN A 497 -1.75 -8.63 12.66
N PHE A 498 -2.40 -9.34 11.74
CA PHE A 498 -3.83 -9.25 11.49
C PHE A 498 -4.54 -10.50 12.00
N THR A 499 -5.48 -10.33 12.91
CA THR A 499 -6.43 -11.38 13.32
C THR A 499 -7.84 -10.83 13.22
N GLY A 500 -8.66 -11.38 12.33
CA GLY A 500 -9.98 -10.80 12.12
C GLY A 500 -10.79 -11.35 10.96
N GLY A 501 -11.93 -10.70 10.71
CA GLY A 501 -12.82 -11.06 9.61
C GLY A 501 -13.40 -9.86 8.89
N GLY A 502 -13.76 -10.03 7.62
CA GLY A 502 -14.39 -8.96 6.87
C GLY A 502 -14.77 -9.29 5.44
N ALA A 503 -15.66 -8.52 4.81
CA ALA A 503 -15.97 -8.76 3.40
C ALA A 503 -14.73 -8.49 2.52
N GLY A 504 -13.97 -7.43 2.80
CA GLY A 504 -12.68 -7.14 2.18
C GLY A 504 -11.58 -6.89 3.21
N ASN A 505 -10.45 -7.59 3.08
CA ASN A 505 -9.24 -7.33 3.88
C ASN A 505 -8.09 -6.98 2.93
N VAL A 506 -7.52 -5.79 3.07
CA VAL A 506 -6.42 -5.29 2.24
C VAL A 506 -5.24 -4.92 3.12
N ILE A 507 -4.14 -5.65 3.00
CA ILE A 507 -2.91 -5.40 3.74
C ILE A 507 -1.79 -5.06 2.76
N LYS A 508 -1.18 -3.90 2.95
CA LYS A 508 -0.05 -3.42 2.15
C LYS A 508 1.10 -3.10 3.10
N SER A 509 2.21 -3.80 2.95
CA SER A 509 3.46 -3.50 3.66
C SER A 509 4.57 -3.21 2.67
N ASP A 510 5.17 -2.03 2.75
CA ASP A 510 6.37 -1.63 2.02
C ASP A 510 7.45 -1.14 2.99
N VAL A 511 8.23 -2.10 3.48
CA VAL A 511 9.26 -1.92 4.51
C VAL A 511 10.58 -2.53 4.07
N THR A 512 11.67 -2.26 4.76
CA THR A 512 12.94 -2.98 4.55
C THR A 512 12.86 -4.35 5.22
N GLN A 513 12.41 -4.39 6.47
CA GLN A 513 12.29 -5.60 7.27
C GLN A 513 10.91 -5.72 7.93
N GLY A 514 10.35 -6.92 7.99
CA GLY A 514 9.14 -7.16 8.77
C GLY A 514 8.27 -8.24 8.16
N ASP A 515 7.50 -8.90 9.01
CA ASP A 515 6.64 -10.00 8.66
C ASP A 515 5.18 -9.55 8.50
N ILE A 516 4.42 -10.29 7.70
CA ILE A 516 2.95 -10.21 7.72
C ILE A 516 2.41 -11.54 8.23
N ASN A 517 1.70 -11.49 9.36
CA ASN A 517 0.97 -12.63 9.91
C ASN A 517 -0.53 -12.34 9.78
N PHE A 518 -1.19 -13.06 8.89
CA PHE A 518 -2.63 -12.96 8.67
C PHE A 518 -3.33 -14.23 9.18
N THR A 519 -4.28 -14.04 10.09
CA THR A 519 -5.22 -15.08 10.52
C THR A 519 -6.64 -14.55 10.38
N GLY A 520 -7.47 -15.16 9.53
CA GLY A 520 -8.81 -14.60 9.35
C GLY A 520 -9.65 -15.16 8.21
N GLY A 521 -10.84 -14.59 8.07
CA GLY A 521 -11.80 -14.95 7.03
C GLY A 521 -12.34 -13.74 6.28
N GLY A 522 -12.69 -13.90 5.01
CA GLY A 522 -13.38 -12.83 4.29
C GLY A 522 -13.88 -13.19 2.91
N ILE A 523 -14.65 -12.33 2.25
CA ILE A 523 -15.01 -12.58 0.84
C ILE A 523 -13.76 -12.40 -0.02
N ALA A 524 -13.01 -11.32 0.19
CA ALA A 524 -11.77 -11.03 -0.52
C ALA A 524 -10.64 -10.67 0.46
N ASN A 525 -9.51 -11.37 0.35
CA ASN A 525 -8.29 -11.08 1.10
C ASN A 525 -7.17 -10.72 0.11
N VAL A 526 -6.59 -9.53 0.25
CA VAL A 526 -5.51 -9.02 -0.61
C VAL A 526 -4.32 -8.63 0.26
N ILE A 527 -3.21 -9.35 0.13
CA ILE A 527 -1.97 -9.07 0.84
C ILE A 527 -0.87 -8.74 -0.16
N LYS A 528 -0.32 -7.54 -0.06
CA LYS A 528 0.86 -7.11 -0.82
C LYS A 528 2.00 -6.83 0.17
N HIS A 529 2.96 -7.74 0.19
CA HIS A 529 4.14 -7.64 1.02
C HIS A 529 5.37 -7.34 0.16
N ASN A 530 5.85 -6.10 0.20
CA ASN A 530 7.03 -5.64 -0.50
C ASN A 530 8.14 -5.35 0.52
N SER A 531 8.87 -6.38 0.93
CA SER A 531 9.94 -6.28 1.94
C SER A 531 11.25 -6.84 1.44
N ASN A 532 12.39 -6.22 1.78
CA ASN A 532 13.69 -6.81 1.45
C ASN A 532 13.85 -8.12 2.22
N TYR A 533 13.53 -8.09 3.51
CA TYR A 533 13.62 -9.24 4.41
C TYR A 533 12.32 -9.39 5.19
N GLY A 534 11.67 -10.55 5.10
CA GLY A 534 10.49 -10.83 5.91
C GLY A 534 9.55 -11.84 5.29
N ASN A 535 8.82 -12.54 6.13
CA ASN A 535 7.94 -13.63 5.76
C ASN A 535 6.51 -13.14 5.58
N THR A 536 5.74 -13.86 4.76
CA THR A 536 4.28 -13.72 4.71
C THR A 536 3.67 -15.03 5.13
N ASN A 537 2.91 -15.01 6.23
CA ASN A 537 2.18 -16.15 6.74
C ASN A 537 0.68 -15.86 6.65
N PHE A 538 -0.05 -16.70 5.92
CA PHE A 538 -1.50 -16.61 5.80
C PHE A 538 -2.14 -17.90 6.30
N THR A 539 -3.10 -17.75 7.22
CA THR A 539 -4.00 -18.82 7.64
C THR A 539 -5.44 -18.30 7.56
N GLY A 540 -6.28 -18.89 6.71
CA GLY A 540 -7.62 -18.32 6.55
C GLY A 540 -8.47 -18.87 5.43
N GLY A 541 -9.69 -18.32 5.33
CA GLY A 541 -10.66 -18.67 4.30
C GLY A 541 -11.18 -17.45 3.56
N GLY A 542 -11.60 -17.64 2.31
CA GLY A 542 -12.36 -16.61 1.62
C GLY A 542 -12.68 -16.91 0.17
N ALA A 543 -13.65 -16.21 -0.42
CA ALA A 543 -14.01 -16.47 -1.82
C ALA A 543 -12.81 -16.18 -2.76
N ALA A 544 -12.06 -15.11 -2.51
CA ALA A 544 -10.85 -14.76 -3.25
C ALA A 544 -9.69 -14.43 -2.31
N ASN A 545 -8.57 -15.14 -2.44
CA ASN A 545 -7.33 -14.86 -1.72
C ASN A 545 -6.22 -14.48 -2.71
N ILE A 546 -5.71 -13.25 -2.62
CA ILE A 546 -4.63 -12.73 -3.48
C ILE A 546 -3.45 -12.36 -2.61
N ILE A 547 -2.33 -13.04 -2.77
CA ILE A 547 -1.12 -12.77 -1.98
C ILE A 547 0.07 -12.56 -2.90
N VAL A 548 0.75 -11.44 -2.71
CA VAL A 548 1.94 -11.06 -3.46
C VAL A 548 3.05 -10.77 -2.46
N LYS A 549 4.08 -11.63 -2.43
CA LYS A 549 5.33 -11.40 -1.71
C LYS A 549 6.43 -11.06 -2.70
N LYS A 550 7.08 -9.90 -2.51
CA LYS A 550 8.26 -9.46 -3.27
C LYS A 550 9.38 -9.10 -2.32
N GLY A 551 10.64 -9.36 -2.71
CA GLY A 551 11.77 -9.05 -1.84
C GLY A 551 13.14 -9.59 -2.26
N GLN A 552 14.11 -9.44 -1.36
CA GLN A 552 15.40 -10.12 -1.46
C GLN A 552 15.27 -11.52 -0.83
N ARG A 553 14.82 -11.59 0.42
CA ARG A 553 14.67 -12.84 1.17
C ARG A 553 13.37 -12.89 1.97
N GLY A 554 12.75 -14.07 2.03
CA GLY A 554 11.61 -14.31 2.92
C GLY A 554 10.70 -15.43 2.41
N ASP A 555 10.08 -16.14 3.34
CA ASP A 555 9.20 -17.26 3.00
C ASP A 555 7.77 -16.77 2.72
N LEU A 556 7.04 -17.48 1.86
CA LEU A 556 5.59 -17.36 1.71
C LEU A 556 4.93 -18.66 2.16
N THR A 557 4.20 -18.59 3.27
CA THR A 557 3.38 -19.69 3.79
C THR A 557 1.90 -19.36 3.61
N PHE A 558 1.15 -20.29 3.05
CA PHE A 558 -0.30 -20.17 2.88
C PHE A 558 -0.99 -21.45 3.30
N ASP A 559 -1.94 -21.35 4.23
CA ASP A 559 -2.88 -22.40 4.58
C ASP A 559 -4.29 -21.83 4.47
N GLY A 560 -5.04 -22.22 3.44
CA GLY A 560 -6.36 -21.64 3.25
C GLY A 560 -7.24 -22.25 2.18
N GLY A 561 -8.52 -21.88 2.26
CA GLY A 561 -9.58 -22.31 1.37
C GLY A 561 -10.29 -21.15 0.68
N GLY A 562 -10.70 -21.35 -0.58
CA GLY A 562 -11.45 -20.33 -1.30
C GLY A 562 -11.92 -20.71 -2.68
N LEU A 563 -12.82 -19.92 -3.30
CA LEU A 563 -13.17 -20.17 -4.71
C LEU A 563 -11.96 -19.95 -5.62
N ALA A 564 -11.17 -18.91 -5.37
CA ALA A 564 -9.94 -18.61 -6.10
C ALA A 564 -8.80 -18.23 -5.15
N ASN A 565 -7.67 -18.93 -5.29
CA ASN A 565 -6.43 -18.58 -4.60
C ASN A 565 -5.36 -18.19 -5.63
N VAL A 566 -4.85 -16.97 -5.57
CA VAL A 566 -3.83 -16.43 -6.49
C VAL A 566 -2.62 -15.97 -5.67
N LEU A 567 -1.52 -16.71 -5.78
CA LEU A 567 -0.34 -16.53 -4.94
C LEU A 567 0.90 -16.30 -5.80
N LEU A 568 1.58 -15.17 -5.57
CA LEU A 568 2.84 -14.81 -6.22
C LEU A 568 3.93 -14.65 -5.16
N HIS A 569 4.96 -15.47 -5.26
CA HIS A 569 6.21 -15.29 -4.52
C HIS A 569 7.34 -14.91 -5.48
N GLN A 570 7.77 -13.66 -5.43
CA GLN A 570 8.82 -13.07 -6.26
C GLN A 570 9.93 -12.50 -5.36
N SER A 571 10.59 -13.37 -4.58
CA SER A 571 11.78 -13.01 -3.78
C SER A 571 12.99 -13.79 -4.31
N LYS A 572 14.20 -13.19 -4.29
CA LYS A 572 15.42 -13.87 -4.77
C LYS A 572 15.68 -15.17 -4.03
N GLU A 573 15.50 -15.16 -2.71
CA GLU A 573 15.65 -16.33 -1.84
C GLU A 573 14.43 -16.52 -0.95
N GLY A 574 14.00 -17.76 -0.75
CA GLY A 574 12.95 -18.09 0.23
C GLY A 574 12.11 -19.28 -0.17
N ARG A 575 11.47 -19.91 0.81
CA ARG A 575 10.59 -21.04 0.57
C ARG A 575 9.19 -20.57 0.22
N MET A 576 8.49 -21.36 -0.58
CA MET A 576 7.05 -21.19 -0.79
C MET A 576 6.37 -22.48 -0.34
N ASN A 577 5.58 -22.40 0.74
CA ASN A 577 4.91 -23.55 1.35
C ASN A 577 3.39 -23.34 1.37
N ILE A 578 2.68 -24.05 0.51
CA ILE A 578 1.27 -23.77 0.20
C ILE A 578 0.41 -25.01 0.45
N ASN A 579 -0.65 -24.85 1.23
CA ASN A 579 -1.78 -25.74 1.30
C ASN A 579 -3.04 -24.96 0.87
N ALA A 580 -3.55 -25.25 -0.32
CA ALA A 580 -4.65 -24.49 -0.91
C ALA A 580 -5.79 -25.41 -1.35
N THR A 581 -7.00 -25.10 -0.90
CA THR A 581 -8.24 -25.78 -1.29
C THR A 581 -9.18 -24.81 -1.99
N GLY A 582 -9.91 -25.27 -3.01
CA GLY A 582 -10.81 -24.36 -3.72
C GLY A 582 -11.43 -24.83 -5.03
N ALA A 583 -12.01 -23.90 -5.78
CA ALA A 583 -12.41 -24.16 -7.17
C ALA A 583 -11.22 -23.95 -8.13
N THR A 584 -10.38 -22.94 -7.87
CA THR A 584 -9.17 -22.65 -8.65
C THR A 584 -7.98 -22.22 -7.78
N ASN A 585 -6.79 -22.73 -8.10
CA ASN A 585 -5.52 -22.34 -7.49
C ASN A 585 -4.54 -21.91 -8.58
N VAL A 586 -3.97 -20.69 -8.47
CA VAL A 586 -2.96 -20.15 -9.38
C VAL A 586 -1.75 -19.70 -8.58
N LEU A 587 -0.62 -20.38 -8.76
CA LEU A 587 0.62 -20.14 -8.01
C LEU A 587 1.75 -19.81 -8.96
N ILE A 588 2.51 -18.77 -8.61
CA ILE A 588 3.74 -18.40 -9.31
C ILE A 588 4.85 -18.19 -8.30
N ARG A 589 5.96 -18.89 -8.49
CA ARG A 589 7.20 -18.73 -7.76
C ARG A 589 8.31 -18.28 -8.70
N ILE A 590 8.98 -17.18 -8.36
CA ILE A 590 10.15 -16.65 -9.06
C ILE A 590 11.26 -16.40 -8.04
N GLY A 591 12.38 -17.08 -8.21
CA GLY A 591 13.56 -17.01 -7.34
C GLY A 591 13.96 -18.38 -6.77
N ASP A 592 15.05 -18.40 -6.00
CA ASP A 592 15.72 -19.61 -5.52
C ASP A 592 15.22 -20.04 -4.14
N GLY A 593 14.96 -21.32 -3.95
CA GLY A 593 14.48 -21.90 -2.70
C GLY A 593 13.44 -22.99 -2.91
N GLU A 594 13.16 -23.72 -1.84
CA GLU A 594 12.25 -24.86 -1.88
C GLU A 594 10.80 -24.44 -2.20
N TYR A 595 10.16 -25.17 -3.11
CA TYR A 595 8.76 -25.00 -3.46
C TYR A 595 7.94 -26.22 -3.06
N LYS A 596 7.09 -26.06 -2.03
CA LYS A 596 6.16 -27.07 -1.53
C LYS A 596 4.73 -26.62 -1.78
N ALA A 597 3.94 -27.42 -2.49
CA ALA A 597 2.53 -27.10 -2.75
C ALA A 597 1.64 -28.34 -2.67
N HIS A 598 0.58 -28.25 -1.87
CA HIS A 598 -0.54 -29.18 -1.82
C HIS A 598 -1.80 -28.44 -2.29
N LEU A 599 -2.31 -28.78 -3.47
CA LEU A 599 -3.38 -28.07 -4.15
C LEU A 599 -4.55 -29.01 -4.40
N THR A 600 -5.74 -28.64 -3.92
CA THR A 600 -6.98 -29.40 -4.15
C THR A 600 -8.04 -28.49 -4.74
N ALA A 601 -8.27 -28.58 -6.06
CA ALA A 601 -9.25 -27.77 -6.77
C ALA A 601 -9.63 -28.33 -8.15
N LEU A 602 -10.74 -27.82 -8.73
CA LEU A 602 -11.13 -28.18 -10.10
C LEU A 602 -10.07 -27.75 -11.13
N GLY A 603 -9.35 -26.66 -10.88
CA GLY A 603 -8.21 -26.21 -11.69
C GLY A 603 -7.02 -25.77 -10.84
N ASN A 604 -5.88 -26.42 -11.03
CA ASN A 604 -4.62 -26.11 -10.38
C ASN A 604 -3.57 -25.69 -11.43
N VAL A 605 -3.04 -24.48 -11.29
CA VAL A 605 -1.98 -23.93 -12.14
C VAL A 605 -0.82 -23.49 -11.26
N SER A 606 0.38 -23.98 -11.60
CA SER A 606 1.59 -23.69 -10.84
C SER A 606 2.79 -23.46 -11.76
N ILE A 607 3.55 -22.40 -11.49
CA ILE A 607 4.82 -22.11 -12.16
C ILE A 607 5.90 -21.93 -11.09
N HIS A 608 7.04 -22.60 -11.28
CA HIS A 608 8.24 -22.45 -10.48
C HIS A 608 9.41 -22.07 -11.39
N LYS A 609 9.92 -20.84 -11.26
CA LYS A 609 11.11 -20.38 -11.96
C LYS A 609 12.21 -20.08 -10.96
N GLY A 610 13.34 -20.76 -11.08
CA GLY A 610 14.48 -20.62 -10.18
C GLY A 610 14.98 -21.97 -9.68
N GLN A 611 16.07 -21.93 -8.91
CA GLN A 611 16.73 -23.13 -8.38
C GLN A 611 16.05 -23.61 -7.10
N GLY A 612 16.05 -24.92 -6.89
CA GLY A 612 15.59 -25.53 -5.65
C GLY A 612 14.58 -26.66 -5.86
N ASP A 613 14.42 -27.47 -4.81
CA ASP A 613 13.56 -28.63 -4.82
C ASP A 613 12.08 -28.26 -5.00
N SER A 614 11.37 -29.06 -5.79
CA SER A 614 9.95 -28.87 -6.11
C SER A 614 9.15 -30.08 -5.63
N HIS A 615 8.34 -29.91 -4.58
CA HIS A 615 7.48 -30.94 -4.00
C HIS A 615 6.02 -30.55 -4.17
N ILE A 616 5.34 -31.18 -5.12
CA ILE A 616 4.01 -30.73 -5.56
C ILE A 616 3.05 -31.90 -5.57
N THR A 617 1.89 -31.70 -4.92
CA THR A 617 0.74 -32.60 -4.97
C THR A 617 -0.46 -31.81 -5.46
N MET A 618 -1.09 -32.26 -6.55
CA MET A 618 -2.26 -31.64 -7.15
C MET A 618 -3.41 -32.64 -7.28
N LEU A 619 -4.58 -32.25 -6.78
CA LEU A 619 -5.80 -33.06 -6.81
C LEU A 619 -6.94 -32.26 -7.44
N GLY A 620 -7.71 -32.91 -8.30
CA GLY A 620 -8.93 -32.38 -8.92
C GLY A 620 -8.88 -32.35 -10.44
N GLY A 621 -9.72 -31.54 -11.11
CA GLY A 621 -10.01 -31.68 -12.54
C GLY A 621 -8.79 -31.50 -13.46
N LEU A 622 -8.29 -30.28 -13.57
CA LEU A 622 -7.14 -29.91 -14.41
C LEU A 622 -5.94 -29.57 -13.51
N ASN A 623 -4.80 -30.22 -13.72
CA ASN A 623 -3.57 -29.98 -12.99
C ASN A 623 -2.43 -29.61 -13.95
N THR A 624 -1.80 -28.46 -13.73
CA THR A 624 -0.66 -28.01 -14.54
C THR A 624 0.48 -27.52 -13.65
N HIS A 625 1.68 -28.01 -13.90
CA HIS A 625 2.90 -27.51 -13.25
C HIS A 625 4.03 -27.35 -14.26
N THR A 626 4.71 -26.21 -14.20
CA THR A 626 5.92 -25.94 -14.98
C THR A 626 7.06 -25.50 -14.07
N GLN A 627 8.17 -26.23 -14.08
CA GLN A 627 9.42 -25.80 -13.45
C GLN A 627 10.42 -25.35 -14.53
N ILE A 628 11.03 -24.18 -14.34
CA ILE A 628 11.97 -23.55 -15.28
C ILE A 628 13.25 -23.19 -14.52
N ASP A 629 14.40 -23.35 -15.18
CA ASP A 629 15.74 -23.02 -14.67
C ASP A 629 16.21 -23.91 -13.50
N SER A 630 15.75 -25.18 -13.46
CA SER A 630 16.23 -26.16 -12.47
C SER A 630 17.72 -26.52 -12.68
N HIS A 631 18.46 -26.66 -11.59
CA HIS A 631 19.86 -27.07 -11.55
C HIS A 631 19.98 -28.60 -11.36
N GLN A 632 21.09 -29.20 -11.81
CA GLN A 632 21.46 -30.61 -11.59
C GLN A 632 21.28 -31.16 -10.17
N ARG A 633 21.35 -30.32 -9.13
CA ARG A 633 21.16 -30.76 -7.74
C ARG A 633 19.68 -30.80 -7.32
N ASP A 634 18.81 -30.16 -8.09
CA ASP A 634 17.41 -29.98 -7.73
C ASP A 634 16.63 -31.28 -7.96
N LYS A 635 15.74 -31.57 -7.01
CA LYS A 635 14.84 -32.72 -7.05
C LYS A 635 13.40 -32.26 -7.20
N ALA A 636 12.72 -32.82 -8.19
CA ALA A 636 11.29 -32.63 -8.40
C ALA A 636 10.53 -33.90 -8.02
N LEU A 637 9.66 -33.81 -7.01
CA LEU A 637 8.69 -34.84 -6.64
C LEU A 637 7.28 -34.34 -6.95
N TRP A 638 6.67 -34.88 -8.01
CA TRP A 638 5.37 -34.42 -8.50
C TRP A 638 4.31 -35.51 -8.43
N ARG A 639 3.16 -35.19 -7.83
CA ARG A 639 2.00 -36.08 -7.71
C ARG A 639 0.78 -35.36 -8.25
N ALA A 640 0.05 -36.00 -9.16
CA ALA A 640 -1.16 -35.40 -9.71
C ALA A 640 -2.24 -36.45 -9.95
N LEU A 641 -3.44 -36.20 -9.42
CA LEU A 641 -4.62 -37.04 -9.65
C LEU A 641 -5.76 -36.16 -10.16
N GLY A 642 -6.22 -36.41 -11.39
CA GLY A 642 -7.20 -35.55 -12.03
C GLY A 642 -7.74 -35.99 -13.37
N GLY A 643 -8.59 -35.19 -14.00
CA GLY A 643 -9.04 -35.43 -15.38
C GLY A 643 -7.90 -35.28 -16.38
N LEU A 644 -7.11 -34.22 -16.25
CA LEU A 644 -5.94 -33.95 -17.09
C LEU A 644 -4.77 -33.43 -16.25
N ASN A 645 -3.59 -34.05 -16.40
CA ASN A 645 -2.37 -33.64 -15.73
C ASN A 645 -1.29 -33.26 -16.77
N VAL A 646 -0.76 -32.05 -16.71
CA VAL A 646 0.29 -31.55 -17.62
C VAL A 646 1.47 -31.01 -16.81
N MET A 647 2.58 -31.74 -16.84
CA MET A 647 3.77 -31.46 -16.04
C MET A 647 4.98 -31.21 -16.94
N THR A 648 5.68 -30.10 -16.72
CA THR A 648 6.82 -29.71 -17.54
C THR A 648 8.01 -29.28 -16.70
N GLN A 649 9.20 -29.80 -16.97
CA GLN A 649 10.46 -29.27 -16.46
C GLN A 649 11.32 -28.79 -17.62
N VAL A 650 11.86 -27.58 -17.50
CA VAL A 650 12.92 -27.04 -18.34
C VAL A 650 14.13 -26.78 -17.45
N GLY A 651 15.15 -27.62 -17.56
CA GLY A 651 16.37 -27.54 -16.75
C GLY A 651 16.99 -28.90 -16.46
N ALA A 652 18.04 -28.88 -15.63
CA ALA A 652 18.93 -30.01 -15.40
C ALA A 652 18.57 -30.88 -14.18
N GLY A 653 17.51 -30.55 -13.44
CA GLY A 653 17.09 -31.28 -12.23
C GLY A 653 16.54 -32.68 -12.52
N THR A 654 16.45 -33.53 -11.49
CA THR A 654 15.86 -34.88 -11.63
C THR A 654 14.37 -34.86 -11.31
N ILE A 655 13.56 -35.62 -12.06
CA ILE A 655 12.11 -35.74 -11.83
C ILE A 655 11.76 -37.14 -11.32
N THR A 656 10.96 -37.19 -10.25
CA THR A 656 10.19 -38.35 -9.82
C THR A 656 8.71 -37.99 -9.81
N SER A 657 7.87 -38.76 -10.50
CA SER A 657 6.44 -38.42 -10.65
C SER A 657 5.48 -39.60 -10.55
N LEU A 658 4.27 -39.30 -10.07
CA LEU A 658 3.10 -40.19 -10.09
C LEU A 658 1.90 -39.41 -10.64
N LEU A 659 1.43 -39.78 -11.82
CA LEU A 659 0.32 -39.10 -12.51
C LEU A 659 -0.82 -40.08 -12.74
N GLY A 660 -2.04 -39.70 -12.34
CA GLY A 660 -3.24 -40.52 -12.46
C GLY A 660 -4.42 -39.73 -13.03
N GLY A 661 -5.15 -40.26 -14.02
CA GLY A 661 -6.24 -39.49 -14.60
C GLY A 661 -6.81 -39.93 -15.94
N GLY A 662 -7.61 -39.05 -16.56
CA GLY A 662 -8.06 -39.25 -17.95
C GLY A 662 -6.90 -39.11 -18.94
N GLY A 663 -6.09 -38.07 -18.79
CA GLY A 663 -4.89 -37.84 -19.59
C GLY A 663 -3.71 -37.35 -18.75
N ASN A 664 -2.51 -37.82 -19.07
CA ASN A 664 -1.27 -37.45 -18.38
C ASN A 664 -0.19 -37.08 -19.40
N VAL A 665 0.41 -35.90 -19.27
CA VAL A 665 1.50 -35.41 -20.11
C VAL A 665 2.66 -34.98 -19.23
N LEU A 666 3.85 -35.56 -19.45
CA LEU A 666 5.07 -35.22 -18.74
C LEU A 666 6.18 -34.88 -19.73
N THR A 667 6.65 -33.64 -19.69
CA THR A 667 7.70 -33.14 -20.57
C THR A 667 8.92 -32.73 -19.75
N LYS A 668 10.08 -33.32 -20.04
CA LYS A 668 11.37 -32.93 -19.50
C LYS A 668 12.26 -32.44 -20.64
N MET A 669 12.70 -31.19 -20.54
CA MET A 669 13.64 -30.55 -21.45
C MET A 669 14.90 -30.15 -20.69
N GLY A 670 16.00 -30.85 -20.92
CA GLY A 670 17.28 -30.66 -20.25
C GLY A 670 17.88 -31.97 -19.74
N GLU A 671 19.04 -31.87 -19.11
CA GLU A 671 19.74 -33.00 -18.51
C GLU A 671 19.04 -33.49 -17.24
N GLY A 672 19.45 -34.66 -16.72
CA GLY A 672 18.95 -35.24 -15.46
C GLY A 672 18.00 -36.41 -15.67
N ASP A 673 17.85 -37.23 -14.64
CA ASP A 673 17.06 -38.45 -14.74
C ASP A 673 15.55 -38.17 -14.66
N LEU A 674 14.77 -39.08 -15.25
CA LEU A 674 13.30 -39.08 -15.22
C LEU A 674 12.79 -40.42 -14.70
N SER A 675 12.04 -40.41 -13.60
CA SER A 675 11.28 -41.55 -13.08
C SER A 675 9.79 -41.21 -13.03
N SER A 676 8.94 -42.05 -13.62
CA SER A 676 7.50 -41.76 -13.69
C SER A 676 6.61 -43.00 -13.69
N ILE A 677 5.54 -42.96 -12.90
CA ILE A 677 4.41 -43.88 -13.00
C ILE A 677 3.19 -43.10 -13.49
N MET A 678 2.60 -43.52 -14.61
CA MET A 678 1.45 -42.86 -15.22
C MET A 678 0.30 -43.85 -15.44
N LEU A 679 -0.86 -43.55 -14.86
CA LEU A 679 -2.07 -44.37 -14.94
C LEU A 679 -3.19 -43.52 -15.55
N GLY A 680 -3.72 -43.90 -16.71
CA GLY A 680 -4.81 -43.12 -17.29
C GLY A 680 -5.29 -43.55 -18.66
N GLY A 681 -6.23 -42.81 -19.25
CA GLY A 681 -6.72 -43.08 -20.61
C GLY A 681 -5.63 -42.90 -21.67
N ALA A 682 -4.88 -41.80 -21.58
CA ALA A 682 -3.72 -41.53 -22.43
C ALA A 682 -2.53 -40.99 -21.62
N ASN A 683 -1.33 -41.54 -21.86
CA ASN A 683 -0.10 -41.16 -21.18
C ASN A 683 0.97 -40.77 -22.22
N ILE A 684 1.55 -39.58 -22.06
CA ILE A 684 2.60 -39.05 -22.95
C ILE A 684 3.80 -38.61 -22.13
N ILE A 685 4.98 -39.17 -22.43
CA ILE A 685 6.26 -38.76 -21.87
C ILE A 685 7.15 -38.26 -22.99
N THR A 686 7.71 -37.06 -22.82
CA THR A 686 8.74 -36.50 -23.69
C THR A 686 9.96 -36.15 -22.84
N HIS A 687 11.12 -36.77 -23.12
CA HIS A 687 12.38 -36.47 -22.45
C HIS A 687 13.47 -36.09 -23.46
N ILE A 688 13.82 -34.81 -23.52
CA ILE A 688 14.80 -34.26 -24.46
C ILE A 688 16.01 -33.74 -23.67
N SER A 689 17.19 -34.30 -23.90
CA SER A 689 18.47 -33.84 -23.32
C SER A 689 19.47 -33.43 -24.41
N ASN A 690 20.53 -32.70 -24.03
CA ASN A 690 21.48 -32.08 -24.95
C ASN A 690 22.76 -32.91 -25.16
N ASN A 691 22.74 -34.20 -24.82
CA ASN A 691 23.86 -35.14 -24.95
C ASN A 691 25.12 -34.78 -24.15
N LYS A 692 25.07 -33.81 -23.24
CA LYS A 692 26.22 -33.45 -22.41
C LYS A 692 26.41 -34.44 -21.26
N ILE A 693 25.30 -34.95 -20.74
CA ILE A 693 25.24 -35.85 -19.59
C ILE A 693 24.32 -37.01 -19.96
N LYS A 694 24.64 -38.22 -19.49
CA LYS A 694 23.71 -39.34 -19.61
C LYS A 694 22.51 -39.08 -18.71
N SER A 695 21.33 -39.05 -19.30
CA SER A 695 20.07 -38.75 -18.61
C SER A 695 19.12 -39.94 -18.77
N ASN A 696 18.91 -40.72 -17.73
CA ASN A 696 18.17 -41.98 -17.80
C ASN A 696 16.65 -41.76 -17.70
N THR A 697 15.86 -42.72 -18.19
CA THR A 697 14.39 -42.69 -18.14
C THR A 697 13.83 -44.02 -17.64
N TYR A 698 13.14 -43.99 -16.51
CA TYR A 698 12.50 -45.14 -15.88
C TYR A 698 11.00 -44.90 -15.82
N THR A 699 10.19 -45.74 -16.47
CA THR A 699 8.74 -45.52 -16.46
C THR A 699 7.88 -46.77 -16.46
N ILE A 700 6.72 -46.64 -15.81
CA ILE A 700 5.59 -47.56 -15.92
C ILE A 700 4.39 -46.72 -16.41
N THR A 701 3.87 -47.05 -17.58
CA THR A 701 2.71 -46.37 -18.19
C THR A 701 1.60 -47.37 -18.47
N LEU A 702 0.43 -47.16 -17.87
CA LEU A 702 -0.72 -48.04 -18.04
C LEU A 702 -1.93 -47.21 -18.51
N GLY A 703 -2.48 -47.56 -19.67
CA GLY A 703 -3.53 -46.78 -20.30
C GLY A 703 -3.94 -47.20 -21.70
N GLY A 704 -5.04 -46.63 -22.21
CA GLY A 704 -5.51 -46.88 -23.57
C GLY A 704 -4.46 -46.55 -24.63
N LEU A 705 -3.74 -45.44 -24.45
CA LEU A 705 -2.61 -45.04 -25.29
C LEU A 705 -1.42 -44.62 -24.43
N ASN A 706 -0.23 -45.16 -24.71
CA ASN A 706 1.01 -44.80 -24.03
C ASN A 706 2.08 -44.41 -25.07
N ILE A 707 2.66 -43.21 -24.94
CA ILE A 707 3.71 -42.70 -25.83
C ILE A 707 4.90 -42.25 -24.97
N LEU A 708 6.09 -42.78 -25.26
CA LEU A 708 7.36 -42.33 -24.70
C LEU A 708 8.29 -41.91 -25.84
N THR A 709 8.68 -40.65 -25.86
CA THR A 709 9.72 -40.13 -26.77
C THR A 709 10.90 -39.65 -25.96
N LYS A 710 12.07 -40.25 -26.18
CA LYS A 710 13.35 -39.79 -25.64
C LYS A 710 14.24 -39.29 -26.77
N LYS A 711 14.82 -38.10 -26.61
CA LYS A 711 15.93 -37.61 -27.43
C LYS A 711 17.12 -37.34 -26.53
N GLY A 712 18.27 -37.88 -26.90
CA GLY A 712 19.55 -37.68 -26.24
C GLY A 712 20.09 -38.93 -25.55
N GLN A 713 21.31 -38.82 -24.99
CA GLN A 713 22.02 -39.94 -24.38
C GLN A 713 21.41 -40.37 -23.03
N GLY A 714 21.43 -41.68 -22.76
CA GLY A 714 21.00 -42.28 -21.49
C GLY A 714 20.09 -43.49 -21.70
N ASP A 715 19.97 -44.31 -20.65
CA ASP A 715 19.27 -45.58 -20.72
C ASP A 715 17.76 -45.41 -20.52
N ILE A 716 16.98 -46.34 -21.07
CA ILE A 716 15.53 -46.43 -20.87
C ILE A 716 15.15 -47.79 -20.28
N LEU A 717 14.41 -47.77 -19.17
CA LEU A 717 13.65 -48.91 -18.67
C LEU A 717 12.16 -48.53 -18.70
N ALA A 718 11.37 -49.20 -19.54
CA ALA A 718 9.96 -48.86 -19.73
C ALA A 718 9.06 -50.10 -19.69
N ILE A 719 7.98 -50.02 -18.90
CA ILE A 719 6.87 -50.97 -18.93
C ILE A 719 5.64 -50.20 -19.42
N MET A 720 5.05 -50.64 -20.52
CA MET A 720 3.92 -49.98 -21.18
C MET A 720 2.78 -50.98 -21.39
N GLY A 721 1.59 -50.65 -20.90
CA GLY A 721 0.44 -51.56 -20.90
C GLY A 721 -0.86 -50.90 -21.36
N GLY A 722 -1.59 -51.55 -22.26
CA GLY A 722 -2.97 -51.20 -22.62
C GLY A 722 -3.27 -51.25 -24.13
N GLY A 723 -3.94 -50.25 -24.71
CA GLY A 723 -4.43 -50.35 -26.10
C GLY A 723 -3.32 -50.21 -27.15
N GLY A 724 -2.59 -49.10 -27.11
CA GLY A 724 -1.46 -48.81 -27.99
C GLY A 724 -0.24 -48.31 -27.21
N ASN A 725 0.95 -48.82 -27.54
CA ASN A 725 2.21 -48.48 -26.88
C ASN A 725 3.25 -48.05 -27.92
N VAL A 726 3.83 -46.86 -27.77
CA VAL A 726 4.87 -46.32 -28.66
C VAL A 726 6.06 -45.84 -27.84
N LEU A 727 7.25 -46.39 -28.09
CA LEU A 727 8.51 -45.94 -27.50
C LEU A 727 9.49 -45.60 -28.62
N THR A 728 9.93 -44.34 -28.64
CA THR A 728 10.93 -43.84 -29.58
C THR A 728 12.11 -43.27 -28.81
N HIS A 729 13.32 -43.76 -29.08
CA HIS A 729 14.57 -43.21 -28.55
C HIS A 729 15.49 -42.78 -29.68
N ILE A 730 15.87 -41.50 -29.70
CA ILE A 730 16.86 -40.95 -30.62
C ILE A 730 18.08 -40.53 -29.81
N GLY A 731 19.12 -41.38 -29.75
CA GLY A 731 20.34 -41.16 -28.99
C GLY A 731 21.04 -42.45 -28.56
N ASN A 732 22.23 -42.32 -27.98
CA ASN A 732 22.99 -43.45 -27.46
C ASN A 732 22.51 -43.88 -26.07
N GLY A 733 22.62 -45.17 -25.75
CA GLY A 733 22.19 -45.75 -24.47
C GLY A 733 21.35 -47.01 -24.65
N ASN A 734 21.17 -47.77 -23.58
CA ASN A 734 20.46 -49.05 -23.64
C ASN A 734 18.95 -48.88 -23.48
N ILE A 735 18.16 -49.77 -24.08
CA ILE A 735 16.70 -49.83 -23.88
C ILE A 735 16.30 -51.21 -23.39
N HIS A 736 15.57 -51.26 -22.29
CA HIS A 736 14.82 -52.42 -21.82
C HIS A 736 13.33 -52.07 -21.79
N GLY A 737 12.57 -52.60 -22.76
CA GLY A 737 11.16 -52.29 -22.95
C GLY A 737 10.27 -53.53 -22.82
N VAL A 738 9.20 -53.43 -22.03
CA VAL A 738 8.10 -54.41 -22.02
C VAL A 738 6.82 -53.70 -22.46
N MET A 739 6.22 -54.18 -23.54
CA MET A 739 5.02 -53.60 -24.15
C MET A 739 3.93 -54.65 -24.28
N LEU A 740 2.83 -54.46 -23.54
CA LEU A 740 1.68 -55.36 -23.51
C LEU A 740 0.46 -54.60 -24.01
N GLY A 741 -0.06 -54.93 -25.19
CA GLY A 741 -1.19 -54.19 -25.74
C GLY A 741 -1.56 -54.53 -27.17
N GLY A 742 -2.62 -53.92 -27.69
CA GLY A 742 -3.10 -54.17 -29.05
C GLY A 742 -2.05 -53.89 -30.12
N ALA A 743 -1.50 -52.67 -30.14
CA ALA A 743 -0.45 -52.26 -31.08
C ALA A 743 0.79 -51.75 -30.33
N ASN A 744 1.95 -52.35 -30.60
CA ASN A 744 3.20 -51.99 -29.94
C ASN A 744 4.27 -51.56 -30.97
N ILE A 745 4.89 -50.39 -30.77
CA ILE A 745 5.94 -49.84 -31.61
C ILE A 745 7.14 -49.46 -30.74
N LEU A 746 8.31 -50.05 -31.02
CA LEU A 746 9.57 -49.76 -30.35
C LEU A 746 10.62 -49.35 -31.39
N THR A 747 11.06 -48.09 -31.34
CA THR A 747 12.04 -47.53 -32.27
C THR A 747 13.23 -46.95 -31.53
N LYS A 748 14.44 -47.38 -31.90
CA LYS A 748 15.70 -46.79 -31.45
C LYS A 748 16.54 -46.32 -32.63
N VAL A 749 17.06 -45.10 -32.55
CA VAL A 749 18.01 -44.51 -33.50
C VAL A 749 19.23 -44.01 -32.72
N GLY A 750 20.36 -44.69 -32.84
CA GLY A 750 21.60 -44.44 -32.08
C GLY A 750 22.18 -45.72 -31.49
N ASN A 751 23.41 -45.66 -30.97
CA ASN A 751 24.13 -46.85 -30.52
C ASN A 751 23.68 -47.32 -29.12
N GLY A 752 23.98 -48.57 -28.78
CA GLY A 752 23.65 -49.20 -27.50
C GLY A 752 22.67 -50.37 -27.66
N ASP A 753 22.53 -51.16 -26.62
CA ASP A 753 21.76 -52.41 -26.69
C ASP A 753 20.25 -52.16 -26.57
N LEU A 754 19.45 -52.95 -27.29
CA LEU A 754 18.00 -52.92 -27.22
C LEU A 754 17.47 -54.31 -26.86
N SER A 755 16.66 -54.38 -25.82
CA SER A 755 15.88 -55.56 -25.44
C SER A 755 14.39 -55.18 -25.35
N GLY A 756 13.56 -55.83 -26.17
CA GLY A 756 12.13 -55.58 -26.25
C GLY A 756 11.30 -56.86 -26.10
N ILE A 757 10.33 -56.86 -25.18
CA ILE A 757 9.27 -57.87 -25.08
C ILE A 757 7.97 -57.19 -25.52
N MET A 758 7.35 -57.69 -26.60
CA MET A 758 6.20 -57.06 -27.24
C MET A 758 5.09 -58.10 -27.47
N LEU A 759 3.96 -57.98 -26.79
CA LEU A 759 2.84 -58.93 -26.88
C LEU A 759 1.55 -58.18 -27.26
N GLY A 760 0.88 -58.60 -28.33
CA GLY A 760 -0.25 -57.85 -28.89
C GLY A 760 -0.95 -58.43 -30.11
N ILE A 761 -1.64 -57.59 -30.86
CA ILE A 761 -2.21 -57.90 -32.20
C ILE A 761 -1.22 -57.54 -33.30
N GLY A 762 -0.43 -56.47 -33.11
CA GLY A 762 0.64 -56.07 -34.02
C GLY A 762 1.85 -55.48 -33.28
N ASN A 763 3.06 -55.92 -33.64
CA ASN A 763 4.31 -55.46 -33.04
C ASN A 763 5.32 -55.01 -34.10
N VAL A 764 5.96 -53.86 -33.87
CA VAL A 764 7.05 -53.34 -34.73
C VAL A 764 8.24 -52.94 -33.87
N LEU A 765 9.38 -53.58 -34.09
CA LEU A 765 10.65 -53.25 -33.45
C LEU A 765 11.64 -52.79 -34.52
N THR A 766 12.17 -51.58 -34.37
CA THR A 766 13.19 -51.01 -35.26
C THR A 766 14.37 -50.50 -34.44
N HIS A 767 15.59 -50.91 -34.80
CA HIS A 767 16.82 -50.37 -34.23
C HIS A 767 17.77 -49.95 -35.37
N VAL A 768 18.11 -48.67 -35.43
CA VAL A 768 19.08 -48.09 -36.37
C VAL A 768 20.28 -47.57 -35.58
N GLY A 769 21.42 -48.25 -35.64
CA GLY A 769 22.62 -47.96 -34.83
C GLY A 769 23.40 -49.22 -34.52
N ASP A 770 24.58 -49.11 -33.91
CA ASP A 770 25.39 -50.26 -33.52
C ASP A 770 25.02 -50.77 -32.11
N GLY A 771 25.06 -52.10 -31.91
CA GLY A 771 24.76 -52.73 -30.61
C GLY A 771 23.91 -54.00 -30.75
N GLN A 772 23.71 -54.71 -29.64
CA GLN A 772 22.86 -55.90 -29.60
C GLN A 772 21.38 -55.51 -29.71
N THR A 773 20.59 -56.31 -30.43
CA THR A 773 19.13 -56.12 -30.53
C THR A 773 18.42 -57.44 -30.27
N LEU A 774 17.69 -57.55 -29.17
CA LEU A 774 16.90 -58.70 -28.78
C LEU A 774 15.40 -58.34 -28.81
N GLY A 775 14.61 -59.09 -29.57
CA GLY A 775 13.16 -58.94 -29.66
C GLY A 775 12.43 -60.24 -29.37
N ILE A 776 11.54 -60.24 -28.36
CA ILE A 776 10.57 -61.31 -28.11
C ILE A 776 9.20 -60.76 -28.48
N MET A 777 8.58 -61.31 -29.52
CA MET A 777 7.42 -60.72 -30.17
C MET A 777 6.31 -61.76 -30.37
N GLY A 778 5.11 -61.47 -29.85
CA GLY A 778 3.93 -62.33 -29.98
C GLY A 778 2.72 -61.54 -30.47
N ALA A 779 2.27 -61.75 -31.71
CA ALA A 779 1.13 -61.03 -32.30
C ALA A 779 0.65 -61.64 -33.62
N VAL A 780 -0.49 -61.20 -34.16
CA VAL A 780 -0.91 -61.61 -35.52
C VAL A 780 0.12 -61.17 -36.57
N GLY A 781 0.73 -59.99 -36.39
CA GLY A 781 1.83 -59.50 -37.22
C GLY A 781 3.02 -58.99 -36.40
N ASN A 782 4.22 -59.47 -36.72
CA ASN A 782 5.47 -59.03 -36.08
C ASN A 782 6.48 -58.54 -37.13
N ILE A 783 7.07 -57.37 -36.93
CA ILE A 783 8.14 -56.82 -37.77
C ILE A 783 9.35 -56.47 -36.89
N PHE A 784 10.49 -57.10 -37.16
CA PHE A 784 11.77 -56.85 -36.52
C PHE A 784 12.76 -56.32 -37.57
N THR A 785 13.30 -55.12 -37.35
CA THR A 785 14.28 -54.49 -38.25
C THR A 785 15.48 -53.97 -37.47
N LYS A 786 16.69 -54.40 -37.85
CA LYS A 786 17.96 -53.86 -37.39
C LYS A 786 18.74 -53.27 -38.58
N VAL A 787 19.23 -52.05 -38.45
CA VAL A 787 20.18 -51.42 -39.39
C VAL A 787 21.41 -50.98 -38.60
N GLY A 788 22.60 -51.41 -39.00
CA GLY A 788 23.87 -51.19 -38.29
C GLY A 788 24.49 -52.48 -37.76
N ASN A 789 25.70 -52.38 -37.24
CA ASN A 789 26.49 -53.54 -36.82
C ASN A 789 26.04 -54.10 -35.45
N GLY A 790 26.44 -55.33 -35.14
CA GLY A 790 26.16 -56.00 -33.87
C GLY A 790 25.21 -57.19 -33.99
N THR A 791 24.95 -57.88 -32.88
CA THR A 791 24.15 -59.10 -32.86
C THR A 791 22.65 -58.81 -32.85
N SER A 792 21.89 -59.45 -33.74
CA SER A 792 20.42 -59.39 -33.77
C SER A 792 19.83 -60.74 -33.37
N MET A 793 18.89 -60.76 -32.43
CA MET A 793 18.21 -61.96 -31.93
C MET A 793 16.70 -61.72 -31.89
N GLY A 794 15.92 -62.55 -32.58
CA GLY A 794 14.46 -62.46 -32.62
C GLY A 794 13.77 -63.77 -32.26
N ALA A 795 12.79 -63.75 -31.36
CA ALA A 795 11.84 -64.83 -31.14
C ALA A 795 10.43 -64.31 -31.46
N MET A 796 9.82 -64.81 -32.54
CA MET A 796 8.63 -64.22 -33.16
C MET A 796 7.57 -65.29 -33.36
N LEU A 797 6.41 -65.14 -32.72
CA LEU A 797 5.26 -66.03 -32.85
C LEU A 797 4.04 -65.25 -33.36
N GLY A 798 3.43 -65.68 -34.46
CA GLY A 798 2.35 -64.91 -35.06
C GLY A 798 1.73 -65.45 -36.34
N GLY A 799 0.76 -64.72 -36.91
CA GLY A 799 0.21 -65.01 -38.23
C GLY A 799 1.25 -64.75 -39.33
N GLY A 800 1.92 -63.60 -39.27
CA GLY A 800 3.01 -63.22 -40.17
C GLY A 800 4.18 -62.58 -39.43
N ASN A 801 5.41 -63.03 -39.73
CA ASN A 801 6.63 -62.53 -39.10
C ASN A 801 7.65 -62.06 -40.16
N ILE A 802 8.22 -60.86 -39.97
CA ILE A 802 9.29 -60.30 -40.81
C ILE A 802 10.49 -59.98 -39.94
N PHE A 803 11.65 -60.59 -40.23
CA PHE A 803 12.93 -60.27 -39.60
C PHE A 803 13.89 -59.72 -40.67
N THR A 804 14.47 -58.55 -40.42
CA THR A 804 15.44 -57.94 -41.31
C THR A 804 16.64 -57.41 -40.52
N HIS A 805 17.86 -57.76 -40.90
CA HIS A 805 19.09 -57.15 -40.39
C HIS A 805 19.99 -56.70 -41.54
N ILE A 806 20.29 -55.40 -41.61
CA ILE A 806 21.23 -54.80 -42.56
C ILE A 806 22.46 -54.28 -41.79
N GLY A 807 23.65 -54.79 -42.07
CA GLY A 807 24.90 -54.47 -41.38
C GLY A 807 25.70 -55.71 -41.03
N ASN A 808 26.93 -55.56 -40.52
CA ASN A 808 27.78 -56.70 -40.14
C ASN A 808 27.44 -57.22 -38.73
N GLY A 809 27.68 -58.50 -38.47
CA GLY A 809 27.43 -59.15 -37.18
C GLY A 809 26.42 -60.28 -37.29
N GLU A 810 26.26 -61.01 -36.20
CA GLU A 810 25.44 -62.23 -36.17
C GLU A 810 23.95 -61.92 -36.18
N ALA A 811 23.15 -62.81 -36.77
CA ALA A 811 21.71 -62.68 -36.84
C ALA A 811 21.01 -64.03 -36.60
N TRP A 812 20.23 -64.07 -35.52
CA TRP A 812 19.59 -65.28 -34.98
C TRP A 812 18.08 -65.07 -34.92
N ALA A 813 17.28 -65.96 -35.49
CA ALA A 813 15.82 -65.84 -35.47
C ALA A 813 15.11 -67.19 -35.22
N LEU A 814 14.12 -67.18 -34.32
CA LEU A 814 13.13 -68.24 -34.13
C LEU A 814 11.77 -67.69 -34.55
N MET A 815 11.18 -68.24 -35.60
CA MET A 815 9.97 -67.69 -36.24
C MET A 815 8.90 -68.78 -36.41
N GLY A 816 7.73 -68.57 -35.82
CA GLY A 816 6.59 -69.49 -35.92
C GLY A 816 5.32 -68.78 -36.40
N GLY A 817 4.66 -69.30 -37.43
CA GLY A 817 3.44 -68.68 -37.94
C GLY A 817 2.80 -69.27 -39.19
N LEU A 818 1.92 -68.51 -39.85
CA LEU A 818 1.39 -68.88 -41.18
C LEU A 818 2.36 -68.48 -42.31
N GLY A 819 3.13 -67.40 -42.13
CA GLY A 819 4.19 -66.98 -43.04
C GLY A 819 5.36 -66.29 -42.34
N ASN A 820 6.58 -66.59 -42.74
CA ASN A 820 7.80 -65.96 -42.22
C ASN A 820 8.70 -65.43 -43.36
N VAL A 821 9.28 -64.25 -43.15
CA VAL A 821 10.30 -63.67 -44.04
C VAL A 821 11.52 -63.29 -43.22
N TYR A 822 12.68 -63.84 -43.58
CA TYR A 822 13.97 -63.54 -42.97
C TYR A 822 14.91 -62.94 -44.01
N THR A 823 15.49 -61.78 -43.70
CA THR A 823 16.47 -61.09 -44.56
C THR A 823 17.70 -60.66 -43.75
N LYS A 824 18.90 -61.03 -44.21
CA LYS A 824 20.18 -60.53 -43.71
C LYS A 824 20.98 -59.92 -44.86
N ILE A 825 21.50 -58.71 -44.68
CA ILE A 825 22.41 -58.05 -45.61
C ILE A 825 23.69 -57.65 -44.86
N GLY A 826 24.85 -58.12 -45.31
CA GLY A 826 26.16 -57.90 -44.68
C GLY A 826 26.78 -59.16 -44.06
N ASN A 827 28.05 -59.04 -43.64
CA ASN A 827 28.87 -60.16 -43.19
C ASN A 827 28.47 -60.64 -41.79
N GLY A 828 28.58 -61.94 -41.51
CA GLY A 828 28.35 -62.54 -40.18
C GLY A 828 27.57 -63.84 -40.26
N ASN A 829 27.54 -64.58 -39.14
CA ASN A 829 26.81 -65.84 -39.07
C ASN A 829 25.30 -65.60 -38.99
N THR A 830 24.53 -66.41 -39.70
CA THR A 830 23.06 -66.40 -39.68
C THR A 830 22.53 -67.76 -39.22
N LEU A 831 21.59 -67.75 -38.27
CA LEU A 831 20.78 -68.92 -37.92
C LEU A 831 19.30 -68.54 -37.85
N ALA A 832 18.46 -69.22 -38.64
CA ALA A 832 17.02 -69.02 -38.63
C ALA A 832 16.26 -70.35 -38.54
N LEU A 833 15.46 -70.55 -37.49
CA LEU A 833 14.48 -71.64 -37.40
C LEU A 833 13.10 -71.07 -37.75
N MET A 834 12.53 -71.51 -38.86
CA MET A 834 11.26 -70.98 -39.37
C MET A 834 10.24 -72.11 -39.58
N ILE A 835 9.09 -72.02 -38.91
CA ILE A 835 8.00 -73.01 -38.99
C ILE A 835 6.74 -72.28 -39.47
N ALA A 836 6.34 -72.52 -40.72
CA ALA A 836 5.14 -71.92 -41.33
C ALA A 836 4.73 -72.64 -42.62
N LYS A 837 3.54 -72.28 -43.15
CA LYS A 837 3.09 -72.72 -44.49
C LYS A 837 3.97 -72.13 -45.60
N GLY A 838 4.51 -70.92 -45.40
CA GLY A 838 5.44 -70.27 -46.32
C GLY A 838 6.59 -69.60 -45.57
N ASN A 839 7.82 -69.91 -45.96
CA ASN A 839 9.04 -69.29 -45.42
C ASN A 839 9.88 -68.73 -46.56
N VAL A 840 10.41 -67.52 -46.38
CA VAL A 840 11.39 -66.90 -47.28
C VAL A 840 12.65 -66.59 -46.48
N PHE A 841 13.80 -67.04 -46.97
CA PHE A 841 15.10 -66.76 -46.37
C PHE A 841 16.04 -66.14 -47.40
N THR A 842 16.61 -65.01 -47.05
CA THR A 842 17.59 -64.30 -47.88
C THR A 842 18.77 -63.87 -47.03
N HIS A 843 20.00 -64.22 -47.43
CA HIS A 843 21.23 -63.67 -46.89
C HIS A 843 22.14 -63.23 -48.04
N VAL A 844 22.49 -61.95 -48.07
CA VAL A 844 23.45 -61.37 -49.03
C VAL A 844 24.60 -60.73 -48.25
N GLY A 845 25.81 -61.27 -48.31
CA GLY A 845 26.96 -60.75 -47.56
C GLY A 845 28.15 -61.66 -47.62
#